data_AF-X6MTM3-F1
#
_entry.id   AF-X6MTM3-F1
#
_cell.length_a   1.000
_cell.length_b   1.000
_cell.length_c   1.000
_cell.angle_alpha   90.00
_cell.angle_beta   90.00
_cell.angle_gamma   90.00
#
_symmetry.space_group_name_H-M   'P 1'
#
loop_
_entity.id
_entity.type
_entity.pdbx_description
1 polymer ?
#
loop_
_entity_poly.entity_id
_entity_poly.type
_entity_poly.pdbx_seq_one_letter_code
_entity_poly.pdbx_strand_id
1 'polypeptide(L)'
;MKAVDSKKTPSLYYRDFTITKNVSSSVRVGMYTGKIREIANYSFSHDRSACLIQKKKGFFDFSQQNCNDTQRGHSIFFHLLSSISASANDFEFVSSAYNDLEKENVQETRIEAWCNLEIINWKSATANMKSVYRFTFLRKLLKADCSCNLSPATLLNAVYITAIHCNNEPPKDVKNMLWQQYCILRNQLLGPVEELALVPCLNYYSALGYILSDAPACLAKINFENIDNGSMAEAGISILKVDLLVRTTKNKNQIPVEKYLIDLMVIRENENLSKQILDFLLELECPKTEVWRNVFSHESFGKVILNLFQSDLEKWHSFLQKLEEKKILNENTQLFFNLFNSRDYIDMIAWEDQCQNFFENIVLKEKKIWTEGSKILQTIETFMNAESVTYEIMPMLLNILWTHVSMENNEIKSTMERLTTKTLLALRSNVKYHSLWLRLFHDDIKNGDETKNVYLWKKLLQESLREWLQHDSLDSKPGSLLSPSSSSSSLHFHRKVIQLLSYPYFYELPRTCLEFFIGEVKLQQKKMTIDGDFWSKEDIECVQQCLVQPSVGWALWNHVFAIMINVPILTWEVETKSLISNDIKDDTTSLSSNSRNIGQIIRSDNTHMQEEFLEEKRASQNAHVLETSLAYCFKCILWMDIISENIANVKAFQLFVNFVNDTLSHLFELVKDDTITLATCKFVCTNGNEDKVANLVKLSKPEMELGKQEMKFKELLDKYKQFDTIVNLFERVMSRYFLVEDISKDLVLCCTFSETRRFASFQNMFHNAFDLLKTLEQPMNILDVLIESNVFHKIWNQIKKSCQGDLKVIMEQCVVQAKEKWKALATAVHKKTLSLEHLMWFIDTELITEIDLLFADVDKHGIDTAKRDEI
;
A
#
# COMPACT_ATOMS: atom_id res chain seq x y z
N MET A 1 21.83 68.09 -56.95
CA MET A 1 21.49 69.33 -57.70
C MET A 1 22.76 69.86 -58.36
N LYS A 2 22.78 70.18 -59.66
CA LYS A 2 23.91 70.92 -60.27
C LYS A 2 23.49 72.37 -60.44
N ALA A 3 24.17 73.28 -59.75
CA ALA A 3 24.10 74.70 -60.06
C ALA A 3 24.74 74.90 -61.45
N VAL A 4 23.96 75.40 -62.40
CA VAL A 4 24.49 75.88 -63.68
C VAL A 4 24.97 77.29 -63.44
N ASP A 5 26.28 77.46 -63.53
CA ASP A 5 26.98 78.73 -63.38
C ASP A 5 26.60 79.66 -64.55
N SER A 6 26.06 80.83 -64.26
CA SER A 6 26.08 81.94 -65.23
C SER A 6 26.17 83.28 -64.50
N LYS A 7 27.30 83.94 -64.75
CA LYS A 7 27.58 85.32 -64.34
C LYS A 7 26.50 86.24 -64.91
N LYS A 8 25.96 87.10 -64.02
CA LYS A 8 25.07 88.26 -64.24
C LYS A 8 23.56 88.03 -64.14
N THR A 9 23.04 87.95 -62.92
CA THR A 9 21.68 88.41 -62.54
C THR A 9 21.54 88.50 -61.00
N PRO A 10 20.64 89.38 -60.47
CA PRO A 10 20.62 89.75 -59.06
C PRO A 10 20.07 88.64 -58.15
N SER A 11 20.53 88.66 -56.91
CA SER A 11 20.30 87.72 -55.82
C SER A 11 18.83 87.29 -55.64
N LEU A 12 18.55 86.02 -55.96
CA LEU A 12 17.30 85.33 -55.66
C LEU A 12 17.33 84.76 -54.22
N TYR A 13 16.23 84.90 -53.48
CA TYR A 13 16.06 84.38 -52.12
C TYR A 13 15.36 83.01 -52.12
N TYR A 14 15.91 82.04 -51.37
CA TYR A 14 15.44 80.65 -51.33
C TYR A 14 14.10 80.41 -50.58
N ARG A 15 13.55 81.44 -49.90
CA ARG A 15 12.29 81.33 -49.15
C ARG A 15 11.03 81.17 -50.01
N ASP A 16 11.18 81.23 -51.33
CA ASP A 16 10.04 81.18 -52.27
C ASP A 16 9.83 79.82 -52.93
N PHE A 17 10.57 78.76 -52.58
CA PHE A 17 10.53 77.49 -53.32
C PHE A 17 9.68 76.39 -52.68
N THR A 18 8.91 75.67 -53.52
CA THR A 18 8.25 74.40 -53.16
C THR A 18 8.94 73.26 -53.91
N ILE A 19 9.30 72.17 -53.21
CA ILE A 19 9.85 70.95 -53.83
C ILE A 19 8.70 69.99 -54.08
N THR A 20 8.36 69.73 -55.35
CA THR A 20 7.25 68.83 -55.74
C THR A 20 7.76 67.56 -56.40
N LYS A 21 7.08 66.44 -56.12
CA LYS A 21 7.30 65.13 -56.74
C LYS A 21 6.46 65.03 -58.02
N ASN A 22 7.02 64.43 -59.08
CA ASN A 22 6.43 64.28 -60.41
C ASN A 22 6.05 65.61 -61.08
N VAL A 23 7.06 66.32 -61.60
CA VAL A 23 6.80 67.46 -62.50
C VAL A 23 6.68 66.91 -63.93
N SER A 24 5.70 67.41 -64.68
CA SER A 24 5.52 67.08 -66.11
C SER A 24 6.84 67.29 -66.88
N SER A 25 7.09 66.45 -67.90
CA SER A 25 8.34 66.35 -68.69
C SER A 25 8.83 67.64 -69.37
N SER A 26 8.06 68.73 -69.29
CA SER A 26 8.51 70.08 -69.67
C SER A 26 8.16 71.08 -68.58
N VAL A 27 9.15 71.88 -68.17
CA VAL A 27 8.95 73.05 -67.31
C VAL A 27 9.31 74.29 -68.10
N ARG A 28 8.32 75.17 -68.33
CA ARG A 28 8.52 76.46 -69.00
C ARG A 28 8.89 77.52 -67.97
N VAL A 29 10.07 78.12 -68.12
CA VAL A 29 10.52 79.22 -67.27
C VAL A 29 10.38 80.53 -68.07
N GLY A 30 9.40 81.33 -67.68
CA GLY A 30 9.14 82.66 -68.25
C GLY A 30 9.44 83.76 -67.24
N MET A 31 10.08 84.83 -67.69
CA MET A 31 10.23 86.06 -66.90
C MET A 31 9.11 87.02 -67.29
N TYR A 32 8.32 87.48 -66.29
CA TYR A 32 7.17 88.34 -66.54
C TYR A 32 7.49 89.80 -66.22
N THR A 33 7.78 90.57 -67.26
CA THR A 33 7.89 92.04 -67.20
C THR A 33 6.82 92.68 -68.09
N GLY A 34 5.54 92.40 -67.80
CA GLY A 34 4.38 92.93 -68.54
C GLY A 34 4.02 92.20 -69.85
N LYS A 35 4.94 91.39 -70.41
CA LYS A 35 4.67 90.32 -71.39
C LYS A 35 5.55 89.12 -71.04
N ILE A 36 5.05 87.89 -71.22
CA ILE A 36 5.84 86.67 -70.99
C ILE A 36 6.94 86.64 -72.07
N ARG A 37 8.20 86.77 -71.67
CA ARG A 37 9.32 86.28 -72.47
C ARG A 37 9.69 84.90 -71.95
N GLU A 38 9.56 83.90 -72.81
CA GLU A 38 10.04 82.54 -72.57
C GLU A 38 11.57 82.59 -72.62
N ILE A 39 12.23 82.23 -71.50
CA ILE A 39 13.70 82.31 -71.39
C ILE A 39 14.32 80.94 -71.63
N ALA A 40 13.65 79.86 -71.22
CA ALA A 40 14.07 78.50 -71.53
C ALA A 40 12.94 77.49 -71.32
N ASN A 41 12.98 76.42 -72.12
CA ASN A 41 12.13 75.26 -72.00
C ASN A 41 13.04 74.07 -71.70
N TYR A 42 12.93 73.52 -70.49
CA TYR A 42 13.77 72.41 -70.06
C TYR A 42 12.95 71.11 -70.09
N SER A 43 13.42 70.15 -70.89
CA SER A 43 12.91 68.77 -70.91
C SER A 43 13.72 67.93 -69.94
N PHE A 44 13.05 67.30 -68.97
CA PHE A 44 13.69 66.38 -68.03
C PHE A 44 13.23 64.95 -68.33
N SER A 45 14.15 63.98 -68.25
CA SER A 45 13.82 62.56 -68.33
C SER A 45 12.88 62.19 -67.18
N HIS A 46 11.92 61.28 -67.44
CA HIS A 46 10.93 60.83 -66.46
C HIS A 46 11.52 60.24 -65.18
N ASP A 47 12.79 59.85 -65.21
CA ASP A 47 13.48 59.35 -64.04
C ASP A 47 14.17 60.49 -63.27
N ARG A 48 13.47 60.96 -62.23
CA ARG A 48 13.95 61.75 -61.09
C ARG A 48 14.46 63.16 -61.42
N SER A 49 13.57 64.14 -61.40
CA SER A 49 13.94 65.55 -61.28
C SER A 49 13.03 66.29 -60.29
N ALA A 50 13.65 66.94 -59.28
CA ALA A 50 13.00 67.90 -58.41
C ALA A 50 13.07 69.28 -59.07
N CYS A 51 11.96 70.02 -59.12
CA CYS A 51 11.94 71.39 -59.62
C CYS A 51 11.66 72.38 -58.47
N LEU A 52 12.45 73.45 -58.43
CA LEU A 52 12.26 74.58 -57.51
C LEU A 52 11.22 75.53 -58.11
N ILE A 53 9.98 75.53 -57.61
CA ILE A 53 8.92 76.43 -58.10
C ILE A 53 8.79 77.64 -57.19
N GLN A 54 9.02 78.85 -57.74
CA GLN A 54 8.92 80.14 -57.04
C GLN A 54 7.45 80.55 -56.79
N LYS A 55 7.08 80.83 -55.53
CA LYS A 55 5.80 81.44 -55.16
C LYS A 55 5.93 82.97 -55.20
N LYS A 56 5.09 83.64 -55.99
CA LYS A 56 5.11 85.11 -56.11
C LYS A 56 4.61 85.75 -54.81
N LYS A 57 5.44 86.56 -54.11
CA LYS A 57 4.99 87.49 -53.07
C LYS A 57 4.86 88.90 -53.66
N GLY A 58 3.73 89.56 -53.38
CA GLY A 58 3.51 90.96 -53.68
C GLY A 58 4.49 91.86 -52.93
N PHE A 59 4.87 92.96 -53.59
CA PHE A 59 5.74 94.02 -53.10
C PHE A 59 5.39 94.48 -51.69
N PHE A 60 6.31 94.33 -50.74
CA PHE A 60 6.56 95.33 -49.68
C PHE A 60 8.04 95.25 -49.25
N ASP A 61 8.69 96.41 -49.30
CA ASP A 61 10.07 96.71 -48.90
C ASP A 61 10.36 96.25 -47.47
N PHE A 62 11.48 95.54 -47.27
CA PHE A 62 12.32 95.71 -46.08
C PHE A 62 13.79 95.33 -46.39
N SER A 63 14.62 96.37 -46.31
CA SER A 63 16.07 96.45 -46.03
C SER A 63 16.92 95.18 -45.99
N GLN A 64 18.06 95.27 -46.69
CA GLN A 64 19.27 94.47 -46.51
C GLN A 64 19.61 94.25 -45.02
N GLN A 65 19.57 92.99 -44.59
CA GLN A 65 20.28 92.53 -43.40
C GLN A 65 21.05 91.26 -43.76
N ASN A 66 22.34 91.26 -43.42
CA ASN A 66 23.25 90.12 -43.50
C ASN A 66 22.62 88.90 -42.82
N CYS A 67 22.15 87.94 -43.61
CA CYS A 67 21.81 86.61 -43.12
C CYS A 67 22.99 85.68 -43.41
N ASN A 68 23.71 85.29 -42.35
CA ASN A 68 24.75 84.27 -42.39
C ASN A 68 24.27 82.99 -43.10
N ASP A 69 25.15 82.35 -43.87
CA ASP A 69 24.86 81.10 -44.61
C ASP A 69 24.26 79.99 -43.72
N THR A 70 24.54 80.00 -42.41
CA THR A 70 23.94 79.10 -41.42
C THR A 70 22.42 79.22 -41.24
N GLN A 71 21.79 80.35 -41.55
CA GLN A 71 20.32 80.48 -41.55
C GLN A 71 19.68 79.91 -42.83
N ARG A 72 20.45 79.75 -43.92
CA ARG A 72 19.97 79.33 -45.25
C ARG A 72 19.73 77.81 -45.32
N GLY A 73 20.69 76.98 -44.89
CA GLY A 73 20.52 75.53 -44.79
C GLY A 73 19.44 75.11 -43.79
N HIS A 74 19.21 75.92 -42.75
CA HIS A 74 18.16 75.67 -41.76
C HIS A 74 16.75 75.62 -42.39
N SER A 75 16.43 76.53 -43.31
CA SER A 75 15.10 76.59 -43.93
C SER A 75 14.85 75.43 -44.90
N ILE A 76 15.87 75.03 -45.66
CA ILE A 76 15.79 73.91 -46.62
C ILE A 76 15.62 72.59 -45.87
N PHE A 77 16.39 72.40 -44.79
CA PHE A 77 16.30 71.25 -43.92
C PHE A 77 14.90 71.08 -43.30
N PHE A 78 14.31 72.15 -42.75
CA PHE A 78 12.95 72.10 -42.21
C PHE A 78 11.89 71.75 -43.26
N HIS A 79 12.04 72.28 -44.48
CA HIS A 79 11.15 71.92 -45.58
C HIS A 79 11.27 70.43 -45.92
N LEU A 80 12.48 69.89 -46.06
CA LEU A 80 12.70 68.46 -46.31
C LEU A 80 12.11 67.58 -45.20
N LEU A 81 12.34 67.91 -43.93
CA LEU A 81 11.77 67.21 -42.78
C LEU A 81 10.24 67.28 -42.74
N SER A 82 9.67 68.42 -43.13
CA SER A 82 8.21 68.62 -43.20
C SER A 82 7.56 67.80 -44.32
N SER A 83 8.27 67.59 -45.43
CA SER A 83 7.84 66.84 -46.61
C SER A 83 7.83 65.32 -46.43
N ILE A 84 8.49 64.79 -45.38
CA ILE A 84 8.37 63.38 -45.04
C ILE A 84 6.94 63.11 -44.58
N SER A 85 6.20 62.34 -45.39
CA SER A 85 4.86 61.82 -45.10
C SER A 85 4.93 60.35 -44.61
N ALA A 86 3.81 59.64 -44.53
CA ALA A 86 3.77 58.21 -44.23
C ALA A 86 4.19 57.32 -45.42
N SER A 87 4.56 57.89 -46.56
CA SER A 87 4.94 57.18 -47.79
C SER A 87 6.46 56.90 -47.85
N ALA A 88 6.84 55.63 -48.09
CA ALA A 88 8.24 55.23 -48.34
C ALA A 88 8.87 56.05 -49.48
N ASN A 89 8.04 56.32 -50.47
CA ASN A 89 8.31 57.05 -51.68
C ASN A 89 8.72 58.52 -51.41
N ASP A 90 8.18 59.13 -50.35
CA ASP A 90 8.50 60.50 -49.95
C ASP A 90 9.77 60.52 -49.10
N PHE A 91 9.95 59.52 -48.23
CA PHE A 91 11.17 59.33 -47.46
C PHE A 91 12.40 59.09 -48.33
N GLU A 92 12.31 58.21 -49.34
CA GLU A 92 13.40 57.94 -50.29
C GLU A 92 13.75 59.19 -51.10
N PHE A 93 12.73 59.93 -51.52
CA PHE A 93 12.92 61.20 -52.22
C PHE A 93 13.67 62.22 -51.35
N VAL A 94 13.23 62.44 -50.11
CA VAL A 94 13.87 63.37 -49.17
C VAL A 94 15.30 62.93 -48.85
N SER A 95 15.51 61.62 -48.63
CA SER A 95 16.83 61.05 -48.36
C SER A 95 17.80 61.20 -49.53
N SER A 96 17.32 61.03 -50.77
CA SER A 96 18.13 61.25 -51.97
C SER A 96 18.41 62.73 -52.20
N ALA A 97 17.39 63.58 -52.07
CA ALA A 97 17.50 65.02 -52.26
C ALA A 97 18.52 65.65 -51.30
N TYR A 98 18.57 65.17 -50.05
CA TYR A 98 19.55 65.64 -49.08
C TYR A 98 20.99 65.20 -49.41
N ASN A 99 21.18 63.95 -49.84
CA ASN A 99 22.51 63.46 -50.24
C ASN A 99 23.11 64.27 -51.41
N ASP A 100 22.25 64.84 -52.26
CA ASP A 100 22.61 65.62 -53.44
C ASP A 100 22.83 67.13 -53.17
N LEU A 101 22.68 67.58 -51.91
CA LEU A 101 22.99 68.94 -51.46
C LEU A 101 24.46 69.03 -51.01
N GLU A 102 25.14 70.13 -51.36
CA GLU A 102 26.43 70.47 -50.74
C GLU A 102 26.22 70.58 -49.23
N LYS A 103 26.99 69.79 -48.47
CA LYS A 103 26.80 69.59 -47.03
C LYS A 103 27.02 70.90 -46.26
N GLU A 104 25.97 71.65 -45.97
CA GLU A 104 26.01 72.68 -44.94
C GLU A 104 26.00 72.04 -43.54
N ASN A 105 26.86 72.54 -42.65
CA ASN A 105 26.95 72.11 -41.25
C ASN A 105 25.70 72.53 -40.47
N VAL A 106 24.64 71.71 -40.51
CA VAL A 106 23.57 71.78 -39.50
C VAL A 106 24.19 71.34 -38.17
N GLN A 107 24.04 72.15 -37.12
CA GLN A 107 24.58 71.86 -35.79
C GLN A 107 23.98 70.55 -35.23
N GLU A 108 24.85 69.59 -34.87
CA GLU A 108 24.47 68.26 -34.35
C GLU A 108 23.52 68.36 -33.14
N THR A 109 23.75 69.31 -32.22
CA THR A 109 22.91 69.54 -31.03
C THR A 109 21.44 69.86 -31.33
N ARG A 110 21.15 70.50 -32.48
CA ARG A 110 19.76 70.76 -32.90
C ARG A 110 19.09 69.53 -33.50
N ILE A 111 19.86 68.72 -34.23
CA ILE A 111 19.37 67.46 -34.79
C ILE A 111 19.06 66.49 -33.65
N GLU A 112 19.90 66.43 -32.61
CA GLU A 112 19.63 65.67 -31.38
C GLU A 112 18.34 66.13 -30.69
N ALA A 113 18.11 67.45 -30.55
CA ALA A 113 16.89 67.99 -29.97
C ALA A 113 15.63 67.56 -30.76
N TRP A 114 15.70 67.55 -32.09
CA TRP A 114 14.59 67.06 -32.93
C TRP A 114 14.42 65.54 -32.89
N CYS A 115 15.51 64.78 -32.83
CA CYS A 115 15.44 63.34 -32.58
C CYS A 115 14.73 63.05 -31.26
N ASN A 116 15.09 63.75 -30.17
CA ASN A 116 14.44 63.60 -28.87
C ASN A 116 12.97 64.03 -28.91
N LEU A 117 12.63 65.10 -29.64
CA LEU A 117 11.25 65.52 -29.85
C LEU A 117 10.45 64.44 -30.58
N GLU A 118 11.01 63.84 -31.64
CA GLU A 118 10.36 62.74 -32.36
C GLU A 118 10.22 61.50 -31.46
N ILE A 119 11.22 61.16 -30.64
CA ILE A 119 11.11 60.07 -29.63
C ILE A 119 9.97 60.34 -28.64
N ILE A 120 9.84 61.57 -28.14
CA ILE A 120 8.76 61.96 -27.21
C ILE A 120 7.40 61.88 -27.92
N ASN A 121 7.30 62.39 -29.14
CA ASN A 121 6.08 62.29 -29.95
C ASN A 121 5.70 60.83 -30.22
N TRP A 122 6.69 59.95 -30.40
CA TRP A 122 6.49 58.53 -30.61
C TRP A 122 5.93 57.79 -29.38
N LYS A 123 6.17 58.31 -28.18
CA LYS A 123 5.59 57.77 -26.94
C LYS A 123 4.11 58.14 -26.74
N SER A 124 3.55 59.02 -27.57
CA SER A 124 2.13 59.39 -27.54
C SER A 124 1.29 58.50 -28.46
N ALA A 125 -0.03 58.40 -28.21
CA ALA A 125 -0.97 57.54 -28.93
C ALA A 125 -1.11 57.82 -30.45
N THR A 126 -0.40 58.82 -31.00
CA THR A 126 -0.45 59.25 -32.41
C THR A 126 0.71 58.74 -33.27
N ALA A 127 1.50 57.78 -32.76
CA ALA A 127 2.63 57.19 -33.47
C ALA A 127 2.23 56.58 -34.82
N ASN A 128 2.93 56.95 -35.89
CA ASN A 128 2.65 56.51 -37.26
C ASN A 128 3.93 56.40 -38.09
N MET A 129 3.82 55.84 -39.30
CA MET A 129 4.99 55.59 -40.18
C MET A 129 5.79 56.86 -40.50
N LYS A 130 5.13 58.02 -40.53
CA LYS A 130 5.78 59.32 -40.73
C LYS A 130 6.82 59.62 -39.64
N SER A 131 6.53 59.27 -38.39
CA SER A 131 7.44 59.47 -37.26
C SER A 131 8.68 58.57 -37.39
N VAL A 132 8.50 57.32 -37.83
CA VAL A 132 9.60 56.38 -38.10
C VAL A 132 10.54 56.92 -39.20
N TYR A 133 9.97 57.43 -40.30
CA TYR A 133 10.76 58.00 -41.39
C TYR A 133 11.51 59.27 -40.99
N ARG A 134 10.85 60.17 -40.24
CA ARG A 134 11.51 61.38 -39.73
C ARG A 134 12.65 61.05 -38.80
N PHE A 135 12.43 60.15 -37.84
CA PHE A 135 13.49 59.69 -36.93
C PHE A 135 14.66 59.06 -37.71
N THR A 136 14.35 58.19 -38.69
CA THR A 136 15.37 57.59 -39.56
C THR A 136 16.19 58.64 -40.31
N PHE A 137 15.52 59.62 -40.91
CA PHE A 137 16.17 60.70 -41.64
C PHE A 137 17.07 61.53 -40.73
N LEU A 138 16.56 61.97 -39.57
CA LEU A 138 17.33 62.73 -38.59
C LEU A 138 18.55 61.95 -38.08
N ARG A 139 18.38 60.66 -37.79
CA ARG A 139 19.47 59.80 -37.31
C ARG A 139 20.55 59.58 -38.36
N LYS A 140 20.18 59.45 -39.64
CA LYS A 140 21.13 59.33 -40.77
C LYS A 140 22.06 60.54 -40.89
N LEU A 141 21.61 61.71 -40.40
CA LEU A 141 22.38 62.96 -40.44
C LEU A 141 23.35 63.11 -39.28
N LEU A 142 23.07 62.43 -38.16
CA LEU A 142 23.97 62.35 -37.02
C LEU A 142 25.07 61.33 -37.33
N LYS A 143 26.34 61.71 -37.14
CA LYS A 143 27.47 60.78 -37.21
C LYS A 143 27.38 59.77 -36.04
N ALA A 144 28.12 58.66 -36.13
CA ALA A 144 27.89 57.42 -35.38
C ALA A 144 27.82 57.50 -33.84
N ASP A 145 28.22 58.60 -33.20
CA ASP A 145 28.30 58.77 -31.73
C ASP A 145 27.12 59.56 -31.12
N CYS A 146 25.89 59.27 -31.53
CA CYS A 146 24.70 60.01 -31.06
C CYS A 146 24.09 59.45 -29.76
N SER A 147 23.63 60.35 -28.88
CA SER A 147 22.95 60.06 -27.61
C SER A 147 21.46 59.66 -27.75
N CYS A 148 20.84 59.91 -28.91
CA CYS A 148 19.41 59.67 -29.15
C CYS A 148 19.09 58.19 -29.40
N ASN A 149 19.10 57.39 -28.33
CA ASN A 149 18.73 55.98 -28.35
C ASN A 149 17.25 55.78 -28.00
N LEU A 150 16.59 54.89 -28.74
CA LEU A 150 15.24 54.43 -28.48
C LEU A 150 15.26 53.57 -27.22
N SER A 151 14.19 53.65 -26.43
CA SER A 151 13.93 52.64 -25.40
C SER A 151 13.43 51.34 -26.04
N PRO A 152 13.57 50.18 -25.38
CA PRO A 152 13.04 48.90 -25.87
C PRO A 152 11.55 48.96 -26.26
N ALA A 153 10.71 49.61 -25.45
CA ALA A 153 9.29 49.79 -25.76
C ALA A 153 9.06 50.65 -27.01
N THR A 154 9.85 51.73 -27.19
CA THR A 154 9.75 52.58 -28.38
C THR A 154 10.25 51.85 -29.64
N LEU A 155 11.29 51.03 -29.52
CA LEU A 155 11.78 50.20 -30.62
C LEU A 155 10.75 49.13 -31.01
N LEU A 156 10.11 48.48 -30.04
CA LEU A 156 9.03 47.53 -30.28
C LEU A 156 7.87 48.17 -31.06
N ASN A 157 7.44 49.36 -30.63
CA ASN A 157 6.39 50.12 -31.32
C ASN A 157 6.83 50.51 -32.75
N ALA A 158 8.11 50.86 -32.93
CA ALA A 158 8.67 51.13 -34.25
C ALA A 158 8.58 49.93 -35.19
N VAL A 159 8.97 48.76 -34.69
CA VAL A 159 8.89 47.49 -35.41
C VAL A 159 7.43 47.17 -35.76
N TYR A 160 6.50 47.31 -34.80
CA TYR A 160 5.07 47.10 -35.04
C TYR A 160 4.52 47.98 -36.17
N ILE A 161 4.74 49.30 -36.09
CA ILE A 161 4.27 50.26 -37.11
C ILE A 161 4.87 49.92 -38.47
N THR A 162 6.16 49.61 -38.52
CA THR A 162 6.87 49.29 -39.75
C THR A 162 6.39 47.98 -40.36
N ALA A 163 6.16 46.95 -39.53
CA ALA A 163 5.65 45.66 -39.98
C ALA A 163 4.26 45.78 -40.61
N ILE A 164 3.35 46.57 -40.00
CA ILE A 164 2.01 46.85 -40.55
C ILE A 164 2.08 47.60 -41.88
N HIS A 165 2.86 48.68 -41.95
CA HIS A 165 2.81 49.60 -43.09
C HIS A 165 3.65 49.15 -44.29
N CYS A 166 4.69 48.36 -44.06
CA CYS A 166 5.65 47.97 -45.10
C CYS A 166 5.56 46.49 -45.47
N ASN A 167 4.56 45.73 -45.00
CA ASN A 167 4.47 44.27 -45.19
C ASN A 167 5.80 43.54 -44.89
N ASN A 168 6.50 43.98 -43.83
CA ASN A 168 7.83 43.50 -43.45
C ASN A 168 9.00 43.77 -44.42
N GLU A 169 8.88 44.72 -45.36
CA GLU A 169 9.98 45.15 -46.25
C GLU A 169 10.16 46.67 -46.25
N PRO A 170 10.77 47.26 -45.20
CA PRO A 170 10.99 48.69 -45.13
C PRO A 170 12.18 49.14 -45.99
N PRO A 171 12.26 50.44 -46.33
CA PRO A 171 13.43 51.01 -47.00
C PRO A 171 14.74 50.70 -46.26
N LYS A 172 15.83 50.53 -47.03
CA LYS A 172 17.15 50.13 -46.49
C LYS A 172 17.64 50.99 -45.32
N ASP A 173 17.40 52.30 -45.38
CA ASP A 173 17.82 53.22 -44.32
C ASP A 173 17.03 53.01 -43.01
N VAL A 174 15.72 52.72 -43.11
CA VAL A 174 14.88 52.38 -41.95
C VAL A 174 15.32 51.05 -41.35
N LYS A 175 15.54 50.05 -42.20
CA LYS A 175 16.05 48.73 -41.82
C LYS A 175 17.36 48.84 -41.03
N ASN A 176 18.32 49.62 -41.55
CA ASN A 176 19.62 49.84 -40.91
C ASN A 176 19.50 50.62 -39.59
N MET A 177 18.65 51.66 -39.54
CA MET A 177 18.44 52.44 -38.31
C MET A 177 17.89 51.57 -37.18
N LEU A 178 16.83 50.82 -37.47
CA LEU A 178 16.20 49.95 -36.48
C LEU A 178 17.22 48.89 -35.99
N TRP A 179 17.97 48.28 -36.91
CA TRP A 179 19.03 47.31 -36.57
C TRP A 179 20.13 47.91 -35.67
N GLN A 180 20.60 49.12 -35.98
CA GLN A 180 21.59 49.81 -35.14
C GLN A 180 21.04 50.06 -33.73
N GLN A 181 19.75 50.39 -33.61
CA GLN A 181 19.11 50.59 -32.31
C GLN A 181 18.98 49.32 -31.50
N TYR A 182 18.60 48.22 -32.15
CA TYR A 182 18.65 46.91 -31.54
C TYR A 182 20.07 46.55 -31.06
N CYS A 183 21.10 46.81 -31.88
CA CYS A 183 22.49 46.51 -31.52
C CYS A 183 23.02 47.32 -30.32
N ILE A 184 22.51 48.54 -30.12
CA ILE A 184 22.85 49.35 -28.95
C ILE A 184 22.14 48.81 -27.71
N LEU A 185 20.83 48.55 -27.82
CA LEU A 185 20.01 48.08 -26.70
C LEU A 185 20.39 46.68 -26.22
N ARG A 186 20.75 45.76 -27.13
CA ARG A 186 21.13 44.38 -26.75
C ARG A 186 22.36 44.29 -25.85
N ASN A 187 23.20 45.33 -25.84
CA ASN A 187 24.43 45.40 -25.05
C ASN A 187 24.22 46.13 -23.71
N GLN A 188 23.00 46.60 -23.42
CA GLN A 188 22.65 47.27 -22.17
C GLN A 188 22.09 46.26 -21.17
N LEU A 189 22.27 46.54 -19.88
CA LEU A 189 21.57 45.83 -18.81
C LEU A 189 20.13 46.36 -18.77
N LEU A 190 19.16 45.52 -19.14
CA LEU A 190 17.76 45.89 -19.26
C LEU A 190 16.91 45.18 -18.20
N GLY A 191 15.74 45.73 -17.91
CA GLY A 191 14.75 45.03 -17.11
C GLY A 191 14.13 43.85 -17.89
N PRO A 192 13.54 42.84 -17.23
CA PRO A 192 13.09 41.63 -17.92
C PRO A 192 11.97 41.86 -18.95
N VAL A 193 11.06 42.82 -18.68
CA VAL A 193 10.02 43.22 -19.65
C VAL A 193 10.62 43.92 -20.86
N GLU A 194 11.68 44.69 -20.65
CA GLU A 194 12.40 45.39 -21.70
C GLU A 194 13.20 44.42 -22.56
N GLU A 195 13.84 43.41 -21.95
CA GLU A 195 14.46 42.29 -22.66
C GLU A 195 13.44 41.51 -23.49
N LEU A 196 12.28 41.22 -22.92
CA LEU A 196 11.18 40.55 -23.62
C LEU A 196 10.68 41.37 -24.82
N ALA A 197 10.61 42.69 -24.69
CA ALA A 197 10.24 43.61 -25.77
C ALA A 197 11.25 43.63 -26.93
N LEU A 198 12.50 43.19 -26.73
CA LEU A 198 13.50 43.07 -27.80
C LEU A 198 13.33 41.80 -28.63
N VAL A 199 12.64 40.77 -28.13
CA VAL A 199 12.45 39.49 -28.84
C VAL A 199 11.70 39.67 -30.18
N PRO A 200 10.57 40.40 -30.26
CA PRO A 200 9.93 40.68 -31.55
C PRO A 200 10.82 41.47 -32.50
N CYS A 201 11.64 42.39 -31.97
CA CYS A 201 12.58 43.15 -32.79
C CYS A 201 13.63 42.22 -33.42
N LEU A 202 14.21 41.32 -32.63
CA LEU A 202 15.11 40.27 -33.13
C LEU A 202 14.44 39.43 -34.22
N ASN A 203 13.21 38.96 -33.96
CA ASN A 203 12.46 38.15 -34.91
C ASN A 203 12.20 38.88 -36.23
N TYR A 204 11.87 40.16 -36.16
CA TYR A 204 11.70 41.02 -37.34
C TYR A 204 12.98 41.11 -38.18
N TYR A 205 14.16 41.29 -37.56
CA TYR A 205 15.42 41.30 -38.33
C TYR A 205 15.80 39.95 -38.89
N SER A 206 15.52 38.88 -38.14
CA SER A 206 15.70 37.50 -38.60
C SER A 206 14.85 37.24 -39.84
N ALA A 207 13.58 37.69 -39.87
CA ALA A 207 12.70 37.64 -41.05
C ALA A 207 13.31 38.36 -42.27
N LEU A 208 14.00 39.46 -42.02
CA LEU A 208 14.66 40.29 -43.02
C LEU A 208 16.02 39.78 -43.51
N GLY A 209 16.46 38.58 -43.08
CA GLY A 209 17.68 37.92 -43.54
C GLY A 209 18.97 38.39 -42.85
N TYR A 210 18.88 39.11 -41.74
CA TYR A 210 20.08 39.39 -40.93
C TYR A 210 20.50 38.11 -40.19
N ILE A 211 21.66 37.58 -40.55
CA ILE A 211 22.25 36.42 -39.86
C ILE A 211 22.97 36.93 -38.61
N LEU A 212 22.44 36.59 -37.44
CA LEU A 212 23.19 36.62 -36.20
C LEU A 212 23.94 35.28 -36.09
N SER A 213 25.26 35.33 -35.87
CA SER A 213 26.07 34.13 -35.69
C SER A 213 25.68 33.37 -34.42
N ASP A 214 25.14 34.07 -33.42
CA ASP A 214 24.51 33.50 -32.21
C ASP A 214 23.36 34.41 -31.77
N ALA A 215 22.24 33.84 -31.31
CA ALA A 215 21.28 34.60 -30.51
C ALA A 215 22.00 35.08 -29.24
N PRO A 216 21.94 36.38 -28.89
CA PRO A 216 22.72 36.88 -27.77
C PRO A 216 22.32 36.15 -26.48
N ALA A 217 23.31 35.74 -25.67
CA ALA A 217 23.10 34.96 -24.45
C ALA A 217 22.08 35.60 -23.48
N CYS A 218 21.92 36.93 -23.51
CA CYS A 218 20.93 37.67 -22.73
C CYS A 218 19.47 37.36 -23.11
N LEU A 219 19.18 37.02 -24.37
CA LEU A 219 17.84 36.62 -24.78
C LEU A 219 17.65 35.10 -24.66
N ALA A 220 18.69 34.30 -24.47
CA ALA A 220 18.52 32.86 -24.29
C ALA A 220 17.71 32.50 -23.03
N LYS A 221 17.75 33.35 -22.00
CA LYS A 221 16.97 33.20 -20.76
C LYS A 221 16.75 34.55 -20.09
N ILE A 222 15.48 34.96 -19.97
CA ILE A 222 15.09 36.21 -19.30
C ILE A 222 14.77 35.90 -17.83
N ASN A 223 15.38 36.64 -16.89
CA ASN A 223 15.12 36.43 -15.46
C ASN A 223 13.91 37.25 -14.99
N PHE A 224 12.79 36.59 -14.68
CA PHE A 224 11.58 37.25 -14.20
C PHE A 224 11.43 37.33 -12.68
N GLU A 225 12.44 37.14 -11.83
CA GLU A 225 12.26 37.06 -10.36
C GLU A 225 11.78 38.38 -9.68
N ASN A 226 12.27 39.56 -10.07
CA ASN A 226 12.11 40.82 -9.30
C ASN A 226 11.28 41.94 -9.98
N ILE A 227 10.01 41.70 -10.34
CA ILE A 227 9.14 42.61 -11.12
C ILE A 227 7.79 42.76 -10.41
N ASP A 228 7.22 43.96 -10.48
CA ASP A 228 5.89 44.28 -9.94
C ASP A 228 4.75 43.70 -10.81
N ASN A 229 3.66 43.26 -10.17
CA ASN A 229 2.60 42.45 -10.79
C ASN A 229 1.57 43.26 -11.59
N GLY A 230 1.46 44.57 -11.38
CA GLY A 230 0.28 45.38 -11.75
C GLY A 230 -0.05 45.56 -13.23
N SER A 231 0.83 45.19 -14.17
CA SER A 231 0.58 45.38 -15.63
C SER A 231 1.29 44.36 -16.53
N MET A 232 1.75 43.24 -15.95
CA MET A 232 2.65 42.29 -16.65
C MET A 232 1.93 41.48 -17.72
N ALA A 233 0.68 41.07 -17.48
CA ALA A 233 -0.11 40.34 -18.46
C ALA A 233 -0.38 41.21 -19.70
N GLU A 234 -0.82 42.46 -19.52
CA GLU A 234 -1.07 43.41 -20.62
C GLU A 234 0.19 43.72 -21.44
N ALA A 235 1.33 43.92 -20.76
CA ALA A 235 2.62 44.13 -21.42
C ALA A 235 3.04 42.90 -22.23
N GLY A 236 2.99 41.70 -21.63
CA GLY A 236 3.32 40.44 -22.28
C GLY A 236 2.43 40.15 -23.48
N ILE A 237 1.11 40.34 -23.34
CA ILE A 237 0.13 40.21 -24.43
C ILE A 237 0.43 41.20 -25.56
N SER A 238 0.76 42.45 -25.23
CA SER A 238 1.10 43.47 -26.23
C SER A 238 2.37 43.11 -27.00
N ILE A 239 3.40 42.60 -26.32
CA ILE A 239 4.63 42.12 -26.95
C ILE A 239 4.33 40.93 -27.87
N LEU A 240 3.54 39.95 -27.40
CA LEU A 240 3.14 38.80 -28.19
C LEU A 240 2.37 39.19 -29.47
N LYS A 241 1.46 40.17 -29.40
CA LYS A 241 0.75 40.68 -30.58
C LYS A 241 1.72 41.18 -31.67
N VAL A 242 2.75 41.93 -31.27
CA VAL A 242 3.77 42.41 -32.20
C VAL A 242 4.60 41.24 -32.72
N ASP A 243 4.95 40.28 -31.87
CA ASP A 243 5.73 39.12 -32.27
C ASP A 243 5.04 38.27 -33.34
N LEU A 244 3.75 37.96 -33.13
CA LEU A 244 2.94 37.17 -34.06
C LEU A 244 2.79 37.83 -35.43
N LEU A 245 2.87 39.16 -35.48
CA LEU A 245 2.82 39.96 -36.71
C LEU A 245 4.14 39.85 -37.49
N VAL A 246 5.29 39.86 -36.81
CA VAL A 246 6.61 39.88 -37.45
C VAL A 246 7.21 38.50 -37.70
N ARG A 247 6.72 37.47 -37.02
CA ARG A 247 7.17 36.08 -37.19
C ARG A 247 6.74 35.53 -38.55
N THR A 248 7.66 34.91 -39.27
CA THR A 248 7.42 34.30 -40.58
C THR A 248 7.77 32.81 -40.55
N THR A 249 6.94 31.98 -41.16
CA THR A 249 7.11 30.51 -41.18
C THR A 249 8.35 30.03 -41.94
N LYS A 250 9.10 30.93 -42.60
CA LYS A 250 10.24 30.60 -43.46
C LYS A 250 11.59 30.57 -42.73
N ASN A 251 11.72 31.21 -41.57
CA ASN A 251 13.02 31.38 -40.90
C ASN A 251 13.11 30.63 -39.58
N LYS A 252 14.07 29.70 -39.49
CA LYS A 252 14.30 28.83 -38.31
C LYS A 252 14.94 29.54 -37.11
N ASN A 253 15.40 30.78 -37.27
CA ASN A 253 16.16 31.53 -36.25
C ASN A 253 15.27 32.50 -35.44
N GLN A 254 13.94 32.37 -35.51
CA GLN A 254 13.02 33.20 -34.73
C GLN A 254 12.68 32.53 -33.40
N ILE A 255 12.62 33.32 -32.33
CA ILE A 255 12.38 32.86 -30.96
C ILE A 255 10.93 33.16 -30.57
N PRO A 256 10.12 32.17 -30.22
CA PRO A 256 8.71 32.39 -29.89
C PRO A 256 8.52 33.08 -28.53
N VAL A 257 7.89 34.26 -28.52
CA VAL A 257 7.58 35.00 -27.28
C VAL A 257 6.72 34.19 -26.31
N GLU A 258 5.82 33.34 -26.79
CA GLU A 258 4.95 32.51 -25.96
C GLU A 258 5.73 31.63 -24.95
N LYS A 259 6.96 31.22 -25.27
CA LYS A 259 7.80 30.42 -24.35
C LYS A 259 8.18 31.21 -23.10
N TYR A 260 8.63 32.46 -23.27
CA TYR A 260 8.93 33.34 -22.13
C TYR A 260 7.69 33.71 -21.33
N LEU A 261 6.51 33.75 -21.96
CA LEU A 261 5.26 33.95 -21.23
C LEU A 261 4.94 32.73 -20.35
N ILE A 262 5.26 31.51 -20.79
CA ILE A 262 5.16 30.32 -19.93
C ILE A 262 6.12 30.46 -18.73
N ASP A 263 7.40 30.81 -18.96
CA ASP A 263 8.37 31.03 -17.89
C ASP A 263 7.88 32.08 -16.87
N LEU A 264 7.32 33.18 -17.36
CA LEU A 264 6.75 34.24 -16.53
C LEU A 264 5.59 33.73 -15.67
N MET A 265 4.67 32.95 -16.25
CA MET A 265 3.53 32.36 -15.54
C MET A 265 3.97 31.42 -14.42
N VAL A 266 5.06 30.66 -14.65
CA VAL A 266 5.62 29.73 -13.66
C VAL A 266 6.31 30.46 -12.52
N ILE A 267 7.14 31.46 -12.81
CA ILE A 267 7.92 32.18 -11.79
C ILE A 267 6.99 33.00 -10.87
N ARG A 268 5.90 33.54 -11.42
CA ARG A 268 5.00 34.43 -10.67
C ARG A 268 3.96 33.70 -9.83
N GLU A 269 3.63 32.46 -10.19
CA GLU A 269 2.58 31.65 -9.55
C GLU A 269 1.27 32.44 -9.31
N ASN A 270 0.95 33.39 -10.21
CA ASN A 270 -0.20 34.28 -10.08
C ASN A 270 -1.32 33.81 -11.00
N GLU A 271 -2.38 33.28 -10.40
CA GLU A 271 -3.54 32.73 -11.12
C GLU A 271 -4.18 33.74 -12.09
N ASN A 272 -4.31 35.01 -11.69
CA ASN A 272 -4.93 36.03 -12.52
C ASN A 272 -4.08 36.36 -13.75
N LEU A 273 -2.76 36.46 -13.58
CA LEU A 273 -1.83 36.68 -14.69
C LEU A 273 -1.86 35.49 -15.67
N SER A 274 -1.78 34.27 -15.16
CA SER A 274 -1.81 33.05 -15.98
C SER A 274 -3.13 32.91 -16.73
N LYS A 275 -4.25 33.19 -16.06
CA LYS A 275 -5.57 33.20 -16.67
C LYS A 275 -5.69 34.21 -17.80
N GLN A 276 -5.27 35.46 -17.59
CA GLN A 276 -5.36 36.50 -18.62
C GLN A 276 -4.54 36.16 -19.87
N ILE A 277 -3.32 35.63 -19.70
CA ILE A 277 -2.47 35.22 -20.83
C ILE A 277 -3.08 34.03 -21.57
N LEU A 278 -3.58 33.02 -20.86
CA LEU A 278 -4.21 31.85 -21.47
C LEU A 278 -5.53 32.17 -22.17
N ASP A 279 -6.39 32.99 -21.57
CA ASP A 279 -7.64 33.45 -22.19
C ASP A 279 -7.32 34.23 -23.48
N PHE A 280 -6.30 35.10 -23.46
CA PHE A 280 -5.84 35.78 -24.67
C PHE A 280 -5.34 34.83 -25.76
N LEU A 281 -4.57 33.78 -25.41
CA LEU A 281 -4.11 32.76 -26.35
C LEU A 281 -5.28 31.97 -26.97
N LEU A 282 -6.39 31.79 -26.24
CA LEU A 282 -7.60 31.11 -26.70
C LEU A 282 -8.50 32.00 -27.59
N GLU A 283 -8.53 33.31 -27.36
CA GLU A 283 -9.40 34.27 -28.05
C GLU A 283 -8.94 34.66 -29.47
N LEU A 284 -7.65 34.53 -29.79
CA LEU A 284 -7.06 34.99 -31.07
C LEU A 284 -7.74 34.42 -32.34
N GLU A 285 -8.07 35.30 -33.30
CA GLU A 285 -8.69 35.02 -34.61
C GLU A 285 -7.76 34.35 -35.65
N CYS A 286 -6.63 33.79 -35.23
CA CYS A 286 -5.86 32.89 -36.07
C CYS A 286 -5.06 31.95 -35.16
N PRO A 287 -5.55 30.76 -34.81
CA PRO A 287 -4.74 29.78 -34.12
C PRO A 287 -3.76 29.24 -35.16
N LYS A 288 -2.67 29.97 -35.43
CA LYS A 288 -1.51 29.37 -36.09
C LYS A 288 -1.18 28.18 -35.21
N THR A 289 -1.37 26.97 -35.72
CA THR A 289 -1.02 25.70 -35.04
C THR A 289 0.40 25.75 -34.45
N GLU A 290 1.26 26.56 -35.05
CA GLU A 290 2.60 26.92 -34.57
C GLU A 290 2.64 27.53 -33.14
N VAL A 291 1.75 28.45 -32.77
CA VAL A 291 1.78 29.10 -31.44
C VAL A 291 1.48 28.08 -30.35
N TRP A 292 0.40 27.32 -30.53
CA TRP A 292 0.03 26.26 -29.60
C TRP A 292 1.07 25.14 -29.56
N ARG A 293 1.69 24.80 -30.69
CA ARG A 293 2.84 23.89 -30.73
C ARG A 293 4.01 24.40 -29.87
N ASN A 294 4.28 25.71 -29.87
CA ASN A 294 5.34 26.30 -29.05
C ASN A 294 4.98 26.33 -27.56
N VAL A 295 3.72 26.62 -27.23
CA VAL A 295 3.19 26.55 -25.86
C VAL A 295 3.29 25.13 -25.30
N PHE A 296 2.77 24.15 -26.04
CA PHE A 296 2.74 22.74 -25.62
C PHE A 296 4.12 22.08 -25.61
N SER A 297 5.05 22.54 -26.45
CA SER A 297 6.43 22.04 -26.41
C SER A 297 7.26 22.64 -25.27
N HIS A 298 6.70 23.57 -24.48
CA HIS A 298 7.39 24.13 -23.33
C HIS A 298 7.29 23.18 -22.12
N GLU A 299 8.44 22.86 -21.51
CA GLU A 299 8.51 21.90 -20.40
C GLU A 299 7.66 22.31 -19.19
N SER A 300 7.58 23.62 -18.93
CA SER A 300 6.86 24.14 -17.76
C SER A 300 5.38 24.42 -18.00
N PHE A 301 4.85 24.19 -19.21
CA PHE A 301 3.43 24.44 -19.49
C PHE A 301 2.53 23.62 -18.58
N GLY A 302 2.87 22.35 -18.34
CA GLY A 302 2.15 21.48 -17.40
C GLY A 302 2.02 22.12 -16.02
N LYS A 303 3.12 22.66 -15.47
CA LYS A 303 3.12 23.34 -14.17
C LYS A 303 2.19 24.56 -14.15
N VAL A 304 2.12 25.34 -15.24
CA VAL A 304 1.21 26.50 -15.32
C VAL A 304 -0.26 26.07 -15.19
N ILE A 305 -0.69 25.09 -15.98
CA ILE A 305 -2.10 24.65 -15.97
C ILE A 305 -2.45 23.89 -14.69
N LEU A 306 -1.50 23.14 -14.10
CA LEU A 306 -1.65 22.55 -12.77
C LEU A 306 -1.84 23.61 -11.69
N ASN A 307 -1.01 24.66 -11.67
CA ASN A 307 -1.13 25.75 -10.69
C ASN A 307 -2.42 26.56 -10.88
N LEU A 308 -2.89 26.72 -12.11
CA LEU A 308 -4.07 27.54 -12.43
C LEU A 308 -5.38 26.82 -12.10
N PHE A 309 -5.50 25.55 -12.48
CA PHE A 309 -6.74 24.79 -12.31
C PHE A 309 -6.74 23.98 -11.04
N GLN A 310 -5.57 23.60 -10.53
CA GLN A 310 -5.46 22.82 -9.32
C GLN A 310 -6.32 21.53 -9.41
N SER A 311 -7.06 21.21 -8.35
CA SER A 311 -8.05 20.13 -8.31
C SER A 311 -9.44 20.54 -8.80
N ASP A 312 -9.59 21.73 -9.41
CA ASP A 312 -10.88 22.23 -9.91
C ASP A 312 -11.25 21.58 -11.25
N LEU A 313 -12.01 20.49 -11.17
CA LEU A 313 -12.39 19.67 -12.32
C LEU A 313 -13.30 20.42 -13.32
N GLU A 314 -14.09 21.40 -12.86
CA GLU A 314 -14.95 22.21 -13.74
C GLU A 314 -14.12 23.14 -14.62
N LYS A 315 -13.06 23.75 -14.06
CA LYS A 315 -12.10 24.53 -14.85
C LYS A 315 -11.36 23.68 -15.86
N TRP A 316 -10.93 22.47 -15.47
CA TRP A 316 -10.30 21.51 -16.39
C TRP A 316 -11.22 21.16 -17.56
N HIS A 317 -12.46 20.78 -17.28
CA HIS A 317 -13.43 20.43 -18.32
C HIS A 317 -13.70 21.60 -19.27
N SER A 318 -13.94 22.80 -18.71
CA SER A 318 -14.16 24.03 -19.50
C SER A 318 -12.97 24.37 -20.40
N PHE A 319 -11.75 24.18 -19.91
CA PHE A 319 -10.53 24.42 -20.67
C PHE A 319 -10.34 23.42 -21.81
N LEU A 320 -10.53 22.13 -21.55
CA LEU A 320 -10.44 21.09 -22.57
C LEU A 320 -11.50 21.29 -23.66
N GLN A 321 -12.72 21.67 -23.29
CA GLN A 321 -13.79 22.00 -24.24
C GLN A 321 -13.43 23.20 -25.14
N LYS A 322 -12.81 24.26 -24.61
CA LYS A 322 -12.35 25.39 -25.43
C LYS A 322 -11.25 24.98 -26.41
N LEU A 323 -10.29 24.14 -25.99
CA LEU A 323 -9.24 23.62 -26.88
C LEU A 323 -9.80 22.73 -27.99
N GLU A 324 -10.84 21.97 -27.65
CA GLU A 324 -11.60 21.11 -28.55
C GLU A 324 -12.35 21.92 -29.61
N GLU A 325 -13.10 22.97 -29.21
CA GLU A 325 -13.80 23.89 -30.12
C GLU A 325 -12.85 24.55 -31.13
N LYS A 326 -11.62 24.85 -30.69
CA LYS A 326 -10.55 25.42 -31.53
C LYS A 326 -9.78 24.37 -32.34
N LYS A 327 -10.13 23.08 -32.24
CA LYS A 327 -9.49 21.92 -32.91
C LYS A 327 -8.01 21.71 -32.54
N ILE A 328 -7.56 22.23 -31.41
CA ILE A 328 -6.17 22.16 -30.93
C ILE A 328 -5.93 20.90 -30.10
N LEU A 329 -6.95 20.43 -29.38
CA LEU A 329 -6.85 19.28 -28.49
C LEU A 329 -6.41 18.00 -29.23
N ASN A 330 -6.94 17.77 -30.44
CA ASN A 330 -6.68 16.56 -31.24
C ASN A 330 -5.19 16.32 -31.50
N GLU A 331 -4.42 17.37 -31.77
CA GLU A 331 -2.99 17.28 -32.06
C GLU A 331 -2.13 17.08 -30.79
N ASN A 332 -2.72 17.30 -29.60
CA ASN A 332 -2.01 17.38 -28.32
C ASN A 332 -2.59 16.46 -27.24
N THR A 333 -3.42 15.48 -27.61
CA THR A 333 -4.05 14.54 -26.67
C THR A 333 -3.02 13.77 -25.85
N GLN A 334 -1.88 13.41 -26.44
CA GLN A 334 -0.79 12.71 -25.73
C GLN A 334 -0.15 13.56 -24.63
N LEU A 335 -0.07 14.88 -24.82
CA LEU A 335 0.45 15.78 -23.79
C LEU A 335 -0.45 15.78 -22.56
N PHE A 336 -1.76 15.97 -22.76
CA PHE A 336 -2.72 15.96 -21.65
C PHE A 336 -2.80 14.59 -20.98
N PHE A 337 -2.73 13.51 -21.76
CA PHE A 337 -2.62 12.16 -21.21
C PHE A 337 -1.39 12.01 -20.30
N ASN A 338 -0.22 12.48 -20.73
CA ASN A 338 1.00 12.42 -19.90
C ASN A 338 0.90 13.32 -18.67
N LEU A 339 0.26 14.48 -18.78
CA LEU A 339 0.05 15.42 -17.69
C LEU A 339 -0.84 14.83 -16.59
N PHE A 340 -2.00 14.27 -16.95
CA PHE A 340 -2.90 13.64 -16.00
C PHE A 340 -2.33 12.36 -15.37
N ASN A 341 -1.30 11.78 -15.99
CA ASN A 341 -0.52 10.66 -15.46
C ASN A 341 0.79 11.09 -14.81
N SER A 342 1.03 12.39 -14.65
CA SER A 342 2.21 12.87 -13.93
C SER A 342 2.03 12.69 -12.43
N ARG A 343 3.14 12.45 -11.72
CA ARG A 343 3.14 12.34 -10.25
C ARG A 343 2.55 13.61 -9.61
N ASP A 344 2.93 14.79 -10.11
CA ASP A 344 2.46 16.08 -9.59
C ASP A 344 0.92 16.20 -9.62
N TYR A 345 0.27 15.76 -10.70
CA TYR A 345 -1.19 15.79 -10.78
C TYR A 345 -1.83 14.73 -9.88
N ILE A 346 -1.28 13.51 -9.86
CA ILE A 346 -1.82 12.43 -9.03
C ILE A 346 -1.77 12.82 -7.56
N ASP A 347 -0.64 13.31 -7.07
CA ASP A 347 -0.46 13.74 -5.68
C ASP A 347 -1.44 14.86 -5.29
N MET A 348 -1.84 15.68 -6.26
CA MET A 348 -2.82 16.76 -6.06
C MET A 348 -4.26 16.24 -5.88
N ILE A 349 -4.64 15.16 -6.56
CA ILE A 349 -6.03 14.64 -6.54
C ILE A 349 -6.17 13.29 -5.84
N ALA A 350 -5.12 12.81 -5.17
CA ALA A 350 -5.07 11.50 -4.49
C ALA A 350 -6.01 11.35 -3.27
N TRP A 351 -6.93 12.29 -3.05
CA TRP A 351 -7.96 12.22 -2.01
C TRP A 351 -9.25 11.59 -2.59
N GLU A 352 -9.96 10.80 -1.79
CA GLU A 352 -11.05 9.90 -2.25
C GLU A 352 -12.08 10.61 -3.15
N ASP A 353 -12.68 11.71 -2.68
CA ASP A 353 -13.71 12.45 -3.43
C ASP A 353 -13.19 13.04 -4.74
N GLN A 354 -11.95 13.52 -4.77
CA GLN A 354 -11.37 14.17 -5.96
C GLN A 354 -10.93 13.15 -7.00
N CYS A 355 -10.34 12.04 -6.56
CA CYS A 355 -10.00 10.93 -7.43
C CYS A 355 -11.26 10.35 -8.08
N GLN A 356 -12.34 10.17 -7.31
CA GLN A 356 -13.62 9.71 -7.85
C GLN A 356 -14.21 10.65 -8.89
N ASN A 357 -14.31 11.93 -8.57
CA ASN A 357 -14.83 12.90 -9.52
C ASN A 357 -13.94 13.02 -10.76
N PHE A 358 -12.62 12.87 -10.64
CA PHE A 358 -11.71 12.89 -11.78
C PHE A 358 -11.98 11.74 -12.75
N PHE A 359 -12.10 10.51 -12.26
CA PHE A 359 -12.39 9.39 -13.16
C PHE A 359 -13.79 9.48 -13.77
N GLU A 360 -14.82 9.79 -12.96
CA GLU A 360 -16.21 9.84 -13.42
C GLU A 360 -16.50 11.02 -14.36
N ASN A 361 -15.91 12.19 -14.11
CA ASN A 361 -16.22 13.42 -14.86
C ASN A 361 -15.20 13.77 -15.94
N ILE A 362 -13.95 13.29 -15.85
CA ILE A 362 -12.92 13.57 -16.84
C ILE A 362 -12.56 12.29 -17.60
N VAL A 363 -11.98 11.29 -16.94
CA VAL A 363 -11.43 10.11 -17.64
C VAL A 363 -12.48 9.37 -18.47
N LEU A 364 -13.66 9.11 -17.89
CA LEU A 364 -14.73 8.36 -18.55
C LEU A 364 -15.55 9.17 -19.56
N LYS A 365 -15.54 10.52 -19.47
CA LYS A 365 -16.29 11.42 -20.36
C LYS A 365 -15.45 11.95 -21.52
N GLU A 366 -14.18 12.28 -21.29
CA GLU A 366 -13.27 12.85 -22.27
C GLU A 366 -12.62 11.78 -23.16
N LYS A 367 -13.44 11.11 -23.96
CA LYS A 367 -13.06 9.99 -24.85
C LYS A 367 -11.99 10.32 -25.90
N LYS A 368 -11.60 11.59 -26.03
CA LYS A 368 -10.53 12.02 -26.95
C LYS A 368 -9.13 11.85 -26.39
N ILE A 369 -8.98 11.95 -25.07
CA ILE A 369 -7.71 11.71 -24.40
C ILE A 369 -7.59 10.21 -24.13
N TRP A 370 -8.64 9.62 -23.56
CA TRP A 370 -8.78 8.18 -23.30
C TRP A 370 -9.58 7.50 -24.42
N THR A 371 -8.96 7.44 -25.60
CA THR A 371 -9.57 6.89 -26.83
C THR A 371 -9.85 5.39 -26.77
N GLU A 372 -9.10 4.67 -25.94
CA GLU A 372 -9.12 3.21 -25.83
C GLU A 372 -9.02 2.79 -24.37
N GLY A 373 -9.55 1.60 -24.05
CA GLY A 373 -9.46 1.03 -22.70
C GLY A 373 -8.02 0.87 -22.20
N SER A 374 -7.04 0.72 -23.09
CA SER A 374 -5.60 0.66 -22.78
C SER A 374 -5.09 1.93 -22.07
N LYS A 375 -5.56 3.11 -22.47
CA LYS A 375 -5.19 4.38 -21.83
C LYS A 375 -5.85 4.55 -20.47
N ILE A 376 -7.11 4.09 -20.32
CA ILE A 376 -7.80 4.07 -19.02
C ILE A 376 -7.04 3.16 -18.06
N LEU A 377 -6.69 1.94 -18.52
CA LEU A 377 -5.87 0.98 -17.78
C LEU A 377 -4.53 1.59 -17.33
N GLN A 378 -3.80 2.24 -18.23
CA GLN A 378 -2.51 2.88 -17.89
C GLN A 378 -2.69 4.00 -16.85
N THR A 379 -3.81 4.73 -16.91
CA THR A 379 -4.11 5.77 -15.91
C THR A 379 -4.37 5.14 -14.55
N ILE A 380 -5.23 4.12 -14.49
CA ILE A 380 -5.49 3.37 -13.25
C ILE A 380 -4.20 2.76 -12.69
N GLU A 381 -3.37 2.16 -13.54
CA GLU A 381 -2.07 1.60 -13.13
C GLU A 381 -1.17 2.66 -12.49
N THR A 382 -1.10 3.85 -13.07
CA THR A 382 -0.26 4.94 -12.55
C THR A 382 -0.76 5.39 -11.18
N PHE A 383 -2.07 5.51 -10.99
CA PHE A 383 -2.67 5.83 -9.69
C PHE A 383 -2.43 4.73 -8.66
N MET A 384 -2.67 3.45 -9.01
CA MET A 384 -2.45 2.32 -8.11
C MET A 384 -1.00 2.14 -7.67
N ASN A 385 -0.04 2.69 -8.43
CA ASN A 385 1.38 2.64 -8.12
C ASN A 385 1.91 3.90 -7.43
N ALA A 386 1.09 4.95 -7.28
CA ALA A 386 1.49 6.19 -6.62
C ALA A 386 1.45 6.05 -5.09
N GLU A 387 2.47 6.58 -4.42
CA GLU A 387 2.59 6.53 -2.95
C GLU A 387 1.53 7.39 -2.23
N SER A 388 1.03 8.42 -2.91
CA SER A 388 0.01 9.34 -2.40
C SER A 388 -1.40 8.73 -2.36
N VAL A 389 -1.67 7.68 -3.15
CA VAL A 389 -3.00 7.08 -3.25
C VAL A 389 -3.21 6.13 -2.06
N THR A 390 -4.27 6.41 -1.29
CA THR A 390 -4.61 5.61 -0.13
C THR A 390 -5.29 4.30 -0.52
N TYR A 391 -5.21 3.29 0.35
CA TYR A 391 -5.82 1.97 0.09
C TYR A 391 -7.35 2.04 0.02
N GLU A 392 -7.94 3.06 0.65
CA GLU A 392 -9.38 3.37 0.63
C GLU A 392 -9.90 3.61 -0.80
N ILE A 393 -9.07 4.13 -1.72
CA ILE A 393 -9.44 4.44 -3.11
C ILE A 393 -9.37 3.20 -4.03
N MET A 394 -8.60 2.17 -3.63
CA MET A 394 -8.32 1.02 -4.48
C MET A 394 -9.55 0.22 -4.92
N PRO A 395 -10.57 -0.02 -4.06
CA PRO A 395 -11.79 -0.70 -4.49
C PRO A 395 -12.53 0.05 -5.60
N MET A 396 -12.62 1.37 -5.50
CA MET A 396 -13.21 2.22 -6.54
C MET A 396 -12.43 2.08 -7.86
N LEU A 397 -11.10 2.13 -7.81
CA LEU A 397 -10.27 2.03 -9.03
C LEU A 397 -10.41 0.66 -9.69
N LEU A 398 -10.52 -0.42 -8.89
CA LEU A 398 -10.84 -1.74 -9.40
C LEU A 398 -12.24 -1.78 -10.02
N ASN A 399 -13.25 -1.18 -9.39
CA ASN A 399 -14.58 -1.11 -9.97
C ASN A 399 -14.55 -0.43 -11.34
N ILE A 400 -13.90 0.72 -11.47
CA ILE A 400 -13.76 1.43 -12.76
C ILE A 400 -13.00 0.59 -13.78
N LEU A 401 -11.89 -0.03 -13.36
CA LEU A 401 -11.07 -0.91 -14.19
C LEU A 401 -11.92 -2.03 -14.78
N TRP A 402 -12.67 -2.73 -13.93
CA TRP A 402 -13.45 -3.89 -14.33
C TRP A 402 -14.76 -3.52 -15.01
N THR A 403 -15.33 -2.33 -14.80
CA THR A 403 -16.58 -1.89 -15.46
C THR A 403 -16.35 -1.22 -16.82
N HIS A 404 -15.26 -0.47 -17.00
CA HIS A 404 -15.09 0.40 -18.16
C HIS A 404 -13.98 -0.02 -19.14
N VAL A 405 -13.11 -0.97 -18.78
CA VAL A 405 -12.04 -1.45 -19.67
C VAL A 405 -12.45 -2.77 -20.35
N SER A 406 -12.47 -2.78 -21.68
CA SER A 406 -12.76 -3.99 -22.48
C SER A 406 -11.55 -4.94 -22.49
N MET A 407 -11.80 -6.24 -22.28
CA MET A 407 -10.79 -7.32 -22.25
C MET A 407 -10.54 -7.96 -23.63
N GLU A 408 -10.73 -7.22 -24.72
CA GLU A 408 -10.51 -7.72 -26.09
C GLU A 408 -9.05 -8.11 -26.39
N ASN A 409 -8.08 -7.50 -25.67
CA ASN A 409 -6.66 -7.76 -25.83
C ASN A 409 -6.10 -8.58 -24.65
N ASN A 410 -5.35 -9.65 -24.95
CA ASN A 410 -4.69 -10.49 -23.95
C ASN A 410 -3.70 -9.71 -23.05
N GLU A 411 -3.05 -8.68 -23.58
CA GLU A 411 -2.12 -7.82 -22.81
C GLU A 411 -2.87 -6.96 -21.78
N ILE A 412 -4.02 -6.39 -22.18
CA ILE A 412 -4.92 -5.65 -21.28
C ILE A 412 -5.41 -6.59 -20.17
N LYS A 413 -5.88 -7.78 -20.54
CA LYS A 413 -6.34 -8.80 -19.60
C LYS A 413 -5.25 -9.18 -18.58
N SER A 414 -4.03 -9.46 -19.05
CA SER A 414 -2.91 -9.80 -18.17
C SER A 414 -2.58 -8.68 -17.20
N THR A 415 -2.63 -7.42 -17.66
CA THR A 415 -2.38 -6.25 -16.80
C THR A 415 -3.49 -6.06 -15.77
N MET A 416 -4.75 -6.22 -16.16
CA MET A 416 -5.90 -6.18 -15.23
C MET A 416 -5.78 -7.27 -14.15
N GLU A 417 -5.46 -8.50 -14.53
CA GLU A 417 -5.24 -9.62 -13.58
C GLU A 417 -4.10 -9.30 -12.59
N ARG A 418 -2.98 -8.75 -13.09
CA ARG A 418 -1.83 -8.36 -12.27
C ARG A 418 -2.19 -7.26 -11.27
N LEU A 419 -2.84 -6.18 -11.72
CA LEU A 419 -3.23 -5.06 -10.86
C LEU A 419 -4.25 -5.48 -9.81
N THR A 420 -5.21 -6.31 -10.20
CA THR A 420 -6.23 -6.85 -9.30
C THR A 420 -5.59 -7.73 -8.24
N THR A 421 -4.74 -8.67 -8.64
CA THR A 421 -4.01 -9.54 -7.69
C THR A 421 -3.15 -8.73 -6.72
N LYS A 422 -2.39 -7.74 -7.23
CA LYS A 422 -1.56 -6.86 -6.40
C LYS A 422 -2.40 -6.09 -5.37
N THR A 423 -3.55 -5.57 -5.79
CA THR A 423 -4.45 -4.81 -4.92
C THR A 423 -5.11 -5.69 -3.87
N LEU A 424 -5.63 -6.86 -4.27
CA LEU A 424 -6.19 -7.85 -3.36
C LEU A 424 -5.17 -8.30 -2.33
N LEU A 425 -3.93 -8.55 -2.74
CA LEU A 425 -2.83 -8.87 -1.82
C LEU A 425 -2.60 -7.73 -0.82
N ALA A 426 -2.53 -6.49 -1.28
CA ALA A 426 -2.25 -5.35 -0.39
C ALA A 426 -3.37 -5.10 0.62
N LEU A 427 -4.64 -5.19 0.20
CA LEU A 427 -5.80 -5.03 1.10
C LEU A 427 -5.91 -6.19 2.10
N ARG A 428 -5.61 -7.41 1.66
CA ARG A 428 -5.63 -8.61 2.49
C ARG A 428 -4.49 -8.65 3.51
N SER A 429 -3.31 -8.13 3.18
CA SER A 429 -2.15 -8.22 4.08
C SER A 429 -2.22 -7.29 5.31
N ASN A 430 -3.17 -6.35 5.34
CA ASN A 430 -3.28 -5.39 6.43
C ASN A 430 -4.69 -5.41 7.06
N VAL A 431 -4.74 -5.73 8.36
CA VAL A 431 -5.98 -5.85 9.14
C VAL A 431 -6.86 -4.61 9.04
N LYS A 432 -6.27 -3.40 8.93
CA LYS A 432 -7.01 -2.13 8.77
C LYS A 432 -7.90 -2.14 7.53
N TYR A 433 -7.52 -2.87 6.48
CA TYR A 433 -8.17 -2.84 5.16
C TYR A 433 -8.96 -4.11 4.85
N HIS A 434 -9.11 -5.05 5.80
CA HIS A 434 -9.90 -6.27 5.57
C HIS A 434 -11.36 -5.97 5.23
N SER A 435 -11.97 -4.94 5.82
CA SER A 435 -13.34 -4.53 5.48
C SER A 435 -13.46 -4.11 4.01
N LEU A 436 -12.47 -3.37 3.50
CA LEU A 436 -12.40 -2.98 2.08
C LEU A 436 -12.18 -4.19 1.18
N TRP A 437 -11.30 -5.12 1.59
CA TRP A 437 -11.08 -6.36 0.87
C TRP A 437 -12.37 -7.21 0.79
N LEU A 438 -13.11 -7.36 1.90
CA LEU A 438 -14.38 -8.09 1.92
C LEU A 438 -15.46 -7.39 1.07
N ARG A 439 -15.47 -6.06 1.01
CA ARG A 439 -16.42 -5.29 0.19
C ARG A 439 -16.33 -5.67 -1.30
N LEU A 440 -15.13 -5.97 -1.81
CA LEU A 440 -14.91 -6.38 -3.21
C LEU A 440 -15.66 -7.66 -3.60
N PHE A 441 -16.02 -8.51 -2.62
CA PHE A 441 -16.80 -9.72 -2.88
C PHE A 441 -18.29 -9.45 -3.08
N HIS A 442 -18.79 -8.26 -2.70
CA HIS A 442 -20.17 -7.84 -2.93
C HIS A 442 -20.38 -7.16 -4.28
N ASP A 443 -19.33 -6.61 -4.87
CA ASP A 443 -19.43 -5.86 -6.10
C ASP A 443 -19.73 -6.81 -7.27
N ASP A 444 -21.01 -6.89 -7.62
CA ASP A 444 -21.46 -7.47 -8.88
C ASP A 444 -20.98 -6.54 -10.01
N ILE A 445 -19.84 -6.85 -10.61
CA ILE A 445 -19.37 -6.17 -11.83
C ILE A 445 -20.40 -6.44 -12.93
N LYS A 446 -21.29 -5.48 -13.14
CA LYS A 446 -22.29 -5.48 -14.21
C LYS A 446 -21.61 -5.09 -15.52
N ASN A 447 -20.99 -6.05 -16.20
CA ASN A 447 -20.56 -5.88 -17.59
C ASN A 447 -21.46 -6.66 -18.54
N GLY A 448 -21.88 -6.00 -19.62
CA GLY A 448 -22.74 -6.52 -20.68
C GLY A 448 -22.13 -7.61 -21.58
N ASP A 449 -21.12 -8.33 -21.10
CA ASP A 449 -20.57 -9.54 -21.71
C ASP A 449 -20.51 -10.64 -20.64
N GLU A 450 -21.71 -11.13 -20.28
CA GLU A 450 -22.11 -11.64 -18.96
C GLU A 450 -21.44 -12.96 -18.50
N THR A 451 -20.48 -13.55 -19.23
CA THR A 451 -19.95 -14.88 -18.87
C THR A 451 -18.46 -14.97 -18.59
N LYS A 452 -17.58 -14.31 -19.35
CA LYS A 452 -16.12 -14.47 -19.18
C LYS A 452 -15.51 -13.54 -18.12
N ASN A 453 -15.96 -12.29 -18.06
CA ASN A 453 -15.38 -11.27 -17.18
C ASN A 453 -15.76 -11.51 -15.72
N VAL A 454 -17.03 -11.85 -15.48
CA VAL A 454 -17.55 -12.19 -14.15
C VAL A 454 -16.87 -13.46 -13.61
N TYR A 455 -16.62 -14.46 -14.46
CA TYR A 455 -15.92 -15.67 -14.05
C TYR A 455 -14.48 -15.38 -13.62
N LEU A 456 -13.74 -14.58 -14.38
CA LEU A 456 -12.36 -14.24 -14.05
C LEU A 456 -12.26 -13.43 -12.74
N TRP A 457 -13.10 -12.42 -12.55
CA TRP A 457 -13.16 -11.67 -11.30
C TRP A 457 -13.44 -12.58 -10.10
N LYS A 458 -14.47 -13.43 -10.19
CA LYS A 458 -14.80 -14.41 -9.15
C LYS A 458 -13.64 -15.35 -8.88
N LYS A 459 -12.93 -15.81 -9.91
CA LYS A 459 -11.74 -16.65 -9.76
C LYS A 459 -10.63 -15.93 -8.99
N LEU A 460 -10.35 -14.66 -9.29
CA LEU A 460 -9.33 -13.88 -8.59
C LEU A 460 -9.70 -13.63 -7.11
N LEU A 461 -10.97 -13.34 -6.82
CA LEU A 461 -11.46 -13.20 -5.45
C LEU A 461 -11.38 -14.52 -4.67
N GLN A 462 -11.77 -15.64 -5.29
CA GLN A 462 -11.65 -16.97 -4.70
C GLN A 462 -10.19 -17.33 -4.43
N GLU A 463 -9.28 -17.05 -5.36
CA GLU A 463 -7.85 -17.28 -5.15
C GLU A 463 -7.30 -16.39 -4.02
N SER A 464 -7.73 -15.13 -3.94
CA SER A 464 -7.37 -14.24 -2.84
C SER A 464 -7.84 -14.77 -1.47
N LEU A 465 -9.06 -15.31 -1.39
CA LEU A 465 -9.61 -15.93 -0.20
C LEU A 465 -8.90 -17.25 0.15
N ARG A 466 -8.59 -18.07 -0.85
CA ARG A 466 -7.80 -19.30 -0.66
C ARG A 466 -6.43 -18.98 -0.10
N GLU A 467 -5.72 -18.06 -0.74
CA GLU A 467 -4.39 -17.63 -0.30
C GLU A 467 -4.45 -17.03 1.11
N TRP A 468 -5.49 -16.26 1.48
CA TRP A 468 -5.68 -15.82 2.87
C TRP A 468 -5.62 -17.02 3.82
N LEU A 469 -6.46 -18.03 3.56
CA LEU A 469 -6.57 -19.22 4.41
C LEU A 469 -5.29 -20.06 4.42
N GLN A 470 -4.61 -20.19 3.28
CA GLN A 470 -3.53 -21.15 3.09
C GLN A 470 -2.11 -20.59 3.31
N HIS A 471 -1.85 -19.30 3.09
CA HIS A 471 -0.50 -18.74 3.24
C HIS A 471 -0.21 -18.29 4.66
N ASP A 472 0.70 -18.98 5.38
CA ASP A 472 1.29 -18.43 6.60
C ASP A 472 1.92 -17.07 6.27
N SER A 473 1.53 -16.02 6.99
CA SER A 473 1.80 -14.63 6.62
C SER A 473 3.29 -14.40 6.36
N LEU A 474 3.62 -13.98 5.14
CA LEU A 474 4.90 -13.42 4.73
C LEU A 474 5.06 -12.02 5.33
N ASP A 475 5.27 -11.94 6.64
CA ASP A 475 5.78 -10.74 7.30
C ASP A 475 6.80 -11.13 8.37
N SER A 476 8.01 -11.41 7.89
CA SER A 476 9.23 -11.29 8.69
C SER A 476 10.22 -10.41 7.92
N LYS A 477 10.00 -9.08 7.95
CA LYS A 477 11.11 -8.14 7.78
C LYS A 477 11.70 -7.85 9.17
N PRO A 478 12.99 -8.13 9.39
CA PRO A 478 13.66 -7.85 10.65
C PRO A 478 14.05 -6.36 10.67
N GLY A 479 13.52 -5.59 11.62
CA GLY A 479 13.99 -4.22 11.83
C GLY A 479 12.93 -3.25 12.32
N SER A 480 12.47 -3.42 13.55
CA SER A 480 12.06 -2.29 14.39
C SER A 480 12.07 -2.74 15.84
N LEU A 481 13.19 -2.43 16.52
CA LEU A 481 13.29 -2.47 17.96
C LEU A 481 12.42 -1.34 18.52
N LEU A 482 11.33 -1.68 19.20
CA LEU A 482 11.01 -1.22 20.56
C LEU A 482 9.64 -1.76 20.98
N SER A 483 9.66 -2.57 22.05
CA SER A 483 8.54 -3.15 22.83
C SER A 483 8.07 -4.56 22.41
N PRO A 484 8.60 -5.61 23.09
CA PRO A 484 8.13 -6.98 22.94
C PRO A 484 7.05 -7.30 23.98
N SER A 485 5.80 -7.35 23.56
CA SER A 485 4.79 -8.20 24.20
C SER A 485 3.71 -8.56 23.17
N SER A 486 3.50 -9.86 23.00
CA SER A 486 2.61 -10.58 22.07
C SER A 486 3.07 -10.68 20.60
N SER A 487 4.03 -11.60 20.38
CA SER A 487 4.16 -12.50 19.22
C SER A 487 3.42 -12.14 17.92
N SER A 488 4.12 -11.55 16.96
CA SER A 488 3.80 -11.63 15.53
C SER A 488 4.16 -13.03 15.02
N SER A 489 3.34 -14.03 15.36
CA SER A 489 3.42 -15.38 14.78
C SER A 489 2.38 -15.50 13.68
N SER A 490 2.75 -16.08 12.54
CA SER A 490 1.83 -16.53 11.48
C SER A 490 0.51 -17.03 12.06
N LEU A 491 -0.62 -16.40 11.70
CA LEU A 491 -1.92 -16.90 12.14
C LEU A 491 -2.11 -18.33 11.59
N HIS A 492 -2.25 -19.30 12.50
CA HIS A 492 -2.65 -20.65 12.14
C HIS A 492 -4.03 -20.64 11.45
N PHE A 493 -4.27 -21.67 10.63
CA PHE A 493 -5.47 -21.80 9.81
C PHE A 493 -6.78 -21.52 10.57
N HIS A 494 -6.96 -22.11 11.76
CA HIS A 494 -8.16 -21.92 12.58
C HIS A 494 -8.38 -20.47 13.00
N ARG A 495 -7.32 -19.75 13.37
CA ARG A 495 -7.40 -18.34 13.76
C ARG A 495 -7.81 -17.45 12.60
N LYS A 496 -7.35 -17.74 11.39
CA LYS A 496 -7.77 -17.00 10.18
C LYS A 496 -9.24 -17.20 9.85
N VAL A 497 -9.73 -18.42 10.04
CA VAL A 497 -11.15 -18.74 9.89
C VAL A 497 -11.98 -17.93 10.90
N ILE A 498 -11.59 -17.95 12.17
CA ILE A 498 -12.26 -17.16 13.22
C ILE A 498 -12.21 -15.67 12.90
N GLN A 499 -11.05 -15.17 12.44
CA GLN A 499 -10.91 -13.76 12.09
C GLN A 499 -11.87 -13.35 10.97
N LEU A 500 -12.07 -14.16 9.93
CA LEU A 500 -13.08 -13.88 8.91
C LEU A 500 -14.50 -13.86 9.50
N LEU A 501 -14.83 -14.85 10.33
CA LEU A 501 -16.13 -14.97 10.98
C LEU A 501 -16.36 -13.85 12.01
N SER A 502 -15.32 -13.16 12.48
CA SER A 502 -15.45 -12.02 13.37
C SER A 502 -15.96 -10.76 12.68
N TYR A 503 -15.91 -10.68 11.34
CA TYR A 503 -16.39 -9.53 10.58
C TYR A 503 -17.88 -9.67 10.23
N PRO A 504 -18.74 -8.72 10.64
CA PRO A 504 -20.17 -8.72 10.29
C PRO A 504 -20.43 -8.80 8.78
N TYR A 505 -19.68 -8.03 7.98
CA TYR A 505 -19.81 -8.01 6.52
C TYR A 505 -19.49 -9.36 5.86
N PHE A 506 -18.74 -10.24 6.52
CA PHE A 506 -18.45 -11.57 5.97
C PHE A 506 -19.71 -12.42 5.82
N TYR A 507 -20.69 -12.24 6.72
CA TYR A 507 -21.97 -12.98 6.65
C TYR A 507 -22.88 -12.50 5.52
N GLU A 508 -22.63 -11.29 5.00
CA GLU A 508 -23.42 -10.71 3.91
C GLU A 508 -22.90 -11.14 2.52
N LEU A 509 -21.73 -11.80 2.45
CA LEU A 509 -21.11 -12.19 1.19
C LEU A 509 -22.02 -13.08 0.31
N PRO A 510 -21.85 -13.05 -1.02
CA PRO A 510 -22.61 -13.92 -1.91
C PRO A 510 -22.46 -15.40 -1.55
N ARG A 511 -23.58 -16.14 -1.62
CA ARG A 511 -23.64 -17.56 -1.25
C ARG A 511 -22.55 -18.41 -1.89
N THR A 512 -22.20 -18.16 -3.15
CA THR A 512 -21.13 -18.88 -3.86
C THR A 512 -19.75 -18.69 -3.22
N CYS A 513 -19.49 -17.53 -2.62
CA CYS A 513 -18.23 -17.24 -1.93
C CYS A 513 -18.20 -17.94 -0.57
N LEU A 514 -19.33 -17.95 0.16
CA LEU A 514 -19.47 -18.69 1.41
C LEU A 514 -19.36 -20.22 1.19
N GLU A 515 -19.94 -20.75 0.11
CA GLU A 515 -19.80 -22.16 -0.26
C GLU A 515 -18.35 -22.52 -0.61
N PHE A 516 -17.62 -21.64 -1.32
CA PHE A 516 -16.19 -21.81 -1.59
C PHE A 516 -15.38 -21.81 -0.29
N PHE A 517 -15.64 -20.87 0.62
CA PHE A 517 -15.02 -20.81 1.94
C PHE A 517 -15.24 -22.10 2.73
N ILE A 518 -16.48 -22.59 2.81
CA ILE A 518 -16.81 -23.86 3.47
C ILE A 518 -16.03 -25.02 2.81
N GLY A 519 -15.91 -25.03 1.49
CA GLY A 519 -15.11 -26.00 0.75
C GLY A 519 -13.63 -25.99 1.16
N GLU A 520 -13.01 -24.83 1.26
CA GLU A 520 -11.62 -24.68 1.72
C GLU A 520 -11.44 -25.09 3.19
N VAL A 521 -12.38 -24.74 4.07
CA VAL A 521 -12.40 -25.19 5.47
C VAL A 521 -12.50 -26.71 5.56
N LYS A 522 -13.35 -27.33 4.73
CA LYS A 522 -13.49 -28.79 4.68
C LYS A 522 -12.22 -29.48 4.19
N LEU A 523 -11.52 -28.92 3.20
CA LEU A 523 -10.24 -29.47 2.72
C LEU A 523 -9.15 -29.46 3.80
N GLN A 524 -9.21 -28.50 4.72
CA GLN A 524 -8.27 -28.36 5.84
C GLN A 524 -8.88 -28.81 7.18
N GLN A 525 -9.90 -29.68 7.17
CA GLN A 525 -10.63 -30.11 8.37
C GLN A 525 -9.72 -30.51 9.54
N LYS A 526 -8.63 -31.25 9.27
CA LYS A 526 -7.65 -31.68 10.30
C LYS A 526 -7.01 -30.54 11.09
N LYS A 527 -6.95 -29.33 10.53
CA LYS A 527 -6.42 -28.11 11.19
C LYS A 527 -7.50 -27.31 11.92
N MET A 528 -8.71 -27.86 12.01
CA MET A 528 -9.86 -27.20 12.61
C MET A 528 -10.71 -28.16 13.44
N THR A 529 -10.30 -29.42 13.62
CA THR A 529 -11.07 -30.37 14.43
C THR A 529 -11.12 -29.92 15.88
N ILE A 530 -12.28 -30.08 16.51
CA ILE A 530 -12.55 -29.60 17.86
C ILE A 530 -11.67 -30.26 18.93
N ASP A 531 -11.20 -31.48 18.66
CA ASP A 531 -10.31 -32.29 19.51
C ASP A 531 -8.82 -32.03 19.24
N GLY A 532 -8.50 -31.03 18.42
CA GLY A 532 -7.12 -30.66 18.12
C GLY A 532 -6.41 -29.98 19.29
N ASP A 533 -5.16 -30.34 19.53
CA ASP A 533 -4.35 -29.79 20.63
C ASP A 533 -3.86 -28.34 20.36
N PHE A 534 -4.30 -27.71 19.26
CA PHE A 534 -3.91 -26.36 18.84
C PHE A 534 -4.87 -25.25 19.29
N TRP A 535 -5.98 -25.60 19.95
CA TRP A 535 -6.93 -24.64 20.49
C TRP A 535 -6.43 -24.04 21.80
N SER A 536 -6.32 -22.71 21.85
CA SER A 536 -6.04 -21.96 23.07
C SER A 536 -7.33 -21.40 23.67
N LYS A 537 -7.31 -21.05 24.96
CA LYS A 537 -8.47 -20.45 25.63
C LYS A 537 -8.89 -19.14 24.95
N GLU A 538 -7.93 -18.36 24.49
CA GLU A 538 -8.15 -17.12 23.75
C GLU A 538 -8.87 -17.37 22.42
N ASP A 539 -8.57 -18.48 21.73
CA ASP A 539 -9.28 -18.84 20.49
C ASP A 539 -10.76 -19.15 20.77
N ILE A 540 -11.03 -19.86 21.87
CA ILE A 540 -12.40 -20.19 22.31
C ILE A 540 -13.17 -18.93 22.66
N GLU A 541 -12.57 -18.02 23.43
CA GLU A 541 -13.16 -16.72 23.78
C GLU A 541 -13.47 -15.89 22.52
N CYS A 542 -12.60 -15.90 21.51
CA CYS A 542 -12.85 -15.24 20.23
C CYS A 542 -14.06 -15.86 19.49
N VAL A 543 -14.20 -17.19 19.49
CA VAL A 543 -15.38 -17.84 18.90
C VAL A 543 -16.65 -17.42 19.65
N GLN A 544 -16.62 -17.43 20.99
CA GLN A 544 -17.77 -17.01 21.80
C GLN A 544 -18.18 -15.57 21.48
N GLN A 545 -17.20 -14.66 21.36
CA GLN A 545 -17.46 -13.28 20.94
C GLN A 545 -18.11 -13.18 19.55
N CYS A 546 -17.71 -14.03 18.60
CA CYS A 546 -18.32 -14.08 17.27
C CYS A 546 -19.78 -14.54 17.32
N LEU A 547 -20.10 -15.53 18.18
CA LEU A 547 -21.44 -16.11 18.28
C LEU A 547 -22.46 -15.19 18.95
N VAL A 548 -22.02 -14.25 19.79
CA VAL A 548 -22.88 -13.27 20.48
C VAL A 548 -23.20 -12.06 19.58
N GLN A 549 -22.54 -11.91 18.43
CA GLN A 549 -22.78 -10.76 17.54
C GLN A 549 -24.20 -10.76 16.96
N PRO A 550 -24.87 -9.59 16.84
CA PRO A 550 -26.22 -9.51 16.25
C PRO A 550 -26.30 -9.97 14.79
N SER A 551 -25.21 -9.85 14.04
CA SER A 551 -25.10 -10.21 12.63
C SER A 551 -24.71 -11.68 12.40
N VAL A 552 -24.71 -12.52 13.44
CA VAL A 552 -24.22 -13.90 13.34
C VAL A 552 -25.03 -14.72 12.31
N GLY A 553 -24.34 -15.20 11.28
CA GLY A 553 -24.92 -16.10 10.29
C GLY A 553 -24.94 -17.54 10.79
N TRP A 554 -25.96 -17.94 11.56
CA TRP A 554 -26.09 -19.30 12.11
C TRP A 554 -26.02 -20.42 11.08
N ALA A 555 -26.47 -20.18 9.84
CA ALA A 555 -26.37 -21.16 8.76
C ALA A 555 -24.91 -21.47 8.39
N LEU A 556 -24.04 -20.46 8.40
CA LEU A 556 -22.61 -20.63 8.12
C LEU A 556 -21.91 -21.34 9.28
N TRP A 557 -22.16 -20.89 10.52
CA TRP A 557 -21.61 -21.54 11.72
C TRP A 557 -22.02 -23.00 11.84
N ASN A 558 -23.26 -23.36 11.46
CA ASN A 558 -23.69 -24.75 11.41
C ASN A 558 -22.80 -25.62 10.50
N HIS A 559 -22.40 -25.10 9.33
CA HIS A 559 -21.50 -25.82 8.43
C HIS A 559 -20.07 -25.89 8.99
N VAL A 560 -19.58 -24.79 9.55
CA VAL A 560 -18.24 -24.74 10.15
C VAL A 560 -18.15 -25.73 11.31
N PHE A 561 -19.08 -25.72 12.26
CA PHE A 561 -19.09 -26.67 13.37
C PHE A 561 -19.31 -28.12 12.92
N ALA A 562 -20.10 -28.36 11.87
CA ALA A 562 -20.22 -29.70 11.29
C ALA A 562 -18.90 -30.21 10.68
N ILE A 563 -17.99 -29.32 10.27
CA ILE A 563 -16.65 -29.69 9.83
C ILE A 563 -15.72 -29.89 11.04
N MET A 564 -15.79 -28.99 12.02
CA MET A 564 -14.96 -29.06 13.24
C MET A 564 -15.24 -30.31 14.08
N ILE A 565 -16.51 -30.68 14.20
CA ILE A 565 -16.98 -31.80 15.00
C ILE A 565 -17.03 -33.05 14.13
N ASN A 566 -16.01 -33.88 14.27
CA ASN A 566 -15.96 -35.20 13.66
C ASN A 566 -16.19 -36.26 14.75
N VAL A 567 -17.45 -36.50 15.09
CA VAL A 567 -17.82 -37.53 16.08
C VAL A 567 -17.36 -38.90 15.56
N PRO A 568 -16.61 -39.69 16.37
CA PRO A 568 -16.27 -41.06 16.01
C PRO A 568 -17.55 -41.88 15.76
N ILE A 569 -17.67 -42.48 14.57
CA ILE A 569 -18.76 -43.43 14.29
C ILE A 569 -18.44 -44.72 15.03
N LEU A 570 -19.14 -44.98 16.12
CA LEU A 570 -18.98 -46.20 16.91
C LEU A 570 -20.21 -47.07 16.72
N THR A 571 -19.98 -48.31 16.27
CA THR A 571 -21.02 -49.34 16.26
C THR A 571 -20.77 -50.26 17.45
N TRP A 572 -21.42 -49.94 18.57
CA TRP A 572 -21.37 -50.76 19.79
C TRP A 572 -21.82 -52.22 19.56
N GLU A 573 -22.47 -52.51 18.42
CA GLU A 573 -23.06 -53.82 18.09
C GLU A 573 -22.37 -54.62 16.96
N VAL A 574 -21.47 -54.05 16.14
CA VAL A 574 -21.09 -54.67 14.84
C VAL A 574 -19.74 -55.40 14.83
N GLU A 575 -18.75 -54.98 15.62
CA GLU A 575 -17.42 -55.63 15.57
C GLU A 575 -17.35 -56.99 16.27
N THR A 576 -18.30 -57.31 17.15
CA THR A 576 -18.31 -58.58 17.90
C THR A 576 -18.53 -59.81 17.02
N LYS A 577 -19.01 -59.68 15.77
CA LYS A 577 -19.24 -60.84 14.88
C LYS A 577 -18.14 -61.06 13.83
N SER A 578 -17.41 -60.03 13.42
CA SER A 578 -16.46 -60.11 12.29
C SER A 578 -15.09 -60.67 12.68
N LEU A 579 -14.59 -60.39 13.90
CA LEU A 579 -13.24 -60.76 14.31
C LEU A 579 -13.14 -62.13 14.97
N ILE A 580 -14.25 -62.65 15.52
CA ILE A 580 -14.31 -64.02 16.08
C ILE A 580 -14.03 -65.07 15.00
N SER A 581 -14.29 -64.78 13.72
CA SER A 581 -14.04 -65.70 12.60
C SER A 581 -12.59 -65.74 12.12
N ASN A 582 -11.80 -64.68 12.34
CA ASN A 582 -10.46 -64.58 11.75
C ASN A 582 -9.34 -64.92 12.75
N ASP A 583 -9.49 -64.60 14.04
CA ASP A 583 -8.45 -64.86 15.05
C ASP A 583 -8.36 -66.32 15.50
N ILE A 584 -9.40 -67.14 15.28
CA ILE A 584 -9.34 -68.59 15.60
C ILE A 584 -8.33 -69.31 14.69
N LYS A 585 -7.82 -68.67 13.62
CA LYS A 585 -6.83 -69.26 12.71
C LYS A 585 -5.37 -68.84 12.94
N ASP A 586 -5.09 -67.75 13.64
CA ASP A 586 -3.72 -67.18 13.69
C ASP A 586 -2.98 -67.29 15.04
N ASP A 587 -3.63 -67.74 16.11
CA ASP A 587 -3.00 -67.86 17.45
C ASP A 587 -2.08 -69.08 17.63
N THR A 588 -1.65 -69.74 16.54
CA THR A 588 -0.65 -70.81 16.61
C THR A 588 0.80 -70.33 16.48
N THR A 589 1.07 -69.06 16.14
CA THR A 589 2.45 -68.62 15.85
C THR A 589 2.67 -67.13 16.11
N SER A 590 2.95 -66.73 17.34
CA SER A 590 4.00 -65.73 17.70
C SER A 590 3.90 -65.24 19.16
N LEU A 591 4.19 -66.11 20.12
CA LEU A 591 4.54 -65.68 21.47
C LEU A 591 5.97 -65.13 21.48
N SER A 592 6.06 -63.80 21.34
CA SER A 592 7.24 -63.01 21.65
C SER A 592 7.69 -63.27 23.09
N SER A 593 8.97 -63.57 23.21
CA SER A 593 9.69 -64.01 24.41
C SER A 593 9.75 -62.95 25.49
N ASN A 594 9.02 -63.15 26.60
CA ASN A 594 9.51 -62.98 27.99
C ASN A 594 8.52 -63.39 29.12
N SER A 595 7.54 -64.26 28.87
CA SER A 595 6.65 -64.81 29.92
C SER A 595 6.63 -66.34 30.00
N ARG A 596 7.73 -67.00 29.62
CA ARG A 596 7.87 -68.45 29.78
C ARG A 596 8.11 -68.79 31.26
N ASN A 597 7.03 -68.90 32.03
CA ASN A 597 6.88 -69.91 33.08
C ASN A 597 5.49 -69.92 33.76
N ILE A 598 4.58 -68.99 33.44
CA ILE A 598 3.24 -68.96 34.06
C ILE A 598 2.15 -69.54 33.14
N GLY A 599 2.32 -69.45 31.82
CA GLY A 599 1.32 -69.89 30.84
C GLY A 599 1.12 -71.41 30.67
N GLN A 600 1.87 -72.26 31.39
CA GLN A 600 1.82 -73.72 31.20
C GLN A 600 1.11 -74.48 32.33
N ILE A 601 0.62 -73.79 33.37
CA ILE A 601 -0.06 -74.44 34.52
C ILE A 601 -1.60 -74.48 34.35
N ILE A 602 -2.17 -73.74 33.40
CA ILE A 602 -3.63 -73.63 33.21
C ILE A 602 -4.04 -74.20 31.85
N ARG A 603 -3.87 -75.51 31.67
CA ARG A 603 -4.58 -76.27 30.62
C ARG A 603 -5.10 -77.56 31.24
N SER A 604 -6.26 -77.45 31.87
CA SER A 604 -7.14 -78.59 32.14
C SER A 604 -8.51 -78.27 31.56
N ASP A 605 -9.01 -79.20 30.74
CA ASP A 605 -10.28 -79.15 30.02
C ASP A 605 -11.45 -78.75 30.94
N ASN A 606 -12.00 -77.55 30.73
CA ASN A 606 -13.28 -77.14 31.29
C ASN A 606 -13.90 -76.10 30.36
N THR A 607 -15.05 -76.44 29.76
CA THR A 607 -15.89 -75.58 28.89
C THR A 607 -16.24 -74.24 29.54
N HIS A 608 -16.28 -74.19 30.88
CA HIS A 608 -16.57 -73.00 31.66
C HIS A 608 -15.46 -71.92 31.59
N MET A 609 -14.19 -72.29 31.41
CA MET A 609 -13.09 -71.31 31.27
C MET A 609 -13.00 -70.71 29.86
N GLN A 610 -13.51 -71.39 28.84
CA GLN A 610 -13.57 -70.85 27.47
C GLN A 610 -14.65 -69.77 27.32
N GLU A 611 -15.80 -69.96 27.97
CA GLU A 611 -16.90 -68.99 27.97
C GLU A 611 -16.52 -67.73 28.77
N GLU A 612 -15.83 -67.90 29.90
CA GLU A 612 -15.27 -66.81 30.71
C GLU A 612 -14.20 -66.01 29.94
N PHE A 613 -13.32 -66.68 29.19
CA PHE A 613 -12.33 -66.02 28.34
C PHE A 613 -12.96 -65.23 27.18
N LEU A 614 -14.02 -65.76 26.57
CA LEU A 614 -14.75 -65.05 25.50
C LEU A 614 -15.52 -63.84 26.05
N GLU A 615 -16.09 -63.94 27.24
CA GLU A 615 -16.70 -62.81 27.94
C GLU A 615 -15.66 -61.74 28.32
N GLU A 616 -14.46 -62.13 28.73
CA GLU A 616 -13.35 -61.23 29.05
C GLU A 616 -12.84 -60.50 27.80
N LYS A 617 -12.70 -61.20 26.66
CA LYS A 617 -12.32 -60.57 25.38
C LYS A 617 -13.38 -59.54 24.91
N ARG A 618 -14.68 -59.83 25.10
CA ARG A 618 -15.76 -58.86 24.80
C ARG A 618 -15.74 -57.66 25.74
N ALA A 619 -15.54 -57.88 27.05
CA ALA A 619 -15.46 -56.80 28.03
C ALA A 619 -14.27 -55.87 27.76
N SER A 620 -13.12 -56.43 27.36
CA SER A 620 -11.94 -55.67 26.95
C SER A 620 -12.18 -54.82 25.69
N GLN A 621 -12.85 -55.38 24.67
CA GLN A 621 -13.18 -54.63 23.46
C GLN A 621 -14.14 -53.47 23.75
N ASN A 622 -15.19 -53.71 24.55
CA ASN A 622 -16.13 -52.67 24.96
C ASN A 622 -15.44 -51.57 25.79
N ALA A 623 -14.53 -51.95 26.68
CA ALA A 623 -13.70 -51.02 27.46
C ALA A 623 -12.85 -50.12 26.55
N HIS A 624 -12.16 -50.70 25.57
CA HIS A 624 -11.33 -49.93 24.64
C HIS A 624 -12.16 -48.92 23.81
N VAL A 625 -13.36 -49.32 23.34
CA VAL A 625 -14.25 -48.42 22.60
C VAL A 625 -14.75 -47.28 23.50
N LEU A 626 -15.13 -47.58 24.75
CA LEU A 626 -15.53 -46.58 25.73
C LEU A 626 -14.40 -45.61 26.09
N GLU A 627 -13.20 -46.12 26.32
CA GLU A 627 -12.01 -45.30 26.61
C GLU A 627 -11.65 -44.38 25.44
N THR A 628 -11.74 -44.87 24.20
CA THR A 628 -11.55 -44.05 22.99
C THR A 628 -12.61 -42.94 22.90
N SER A 629 -13.87 -43.26 23.22
CA SER A 629 -14.98 -42.29 23.23
C SER A 629 -14.78 -41.21 24.28
N LEU A 630 -14.45 -41.63 25.51
CA LEU A 630 -14.17 -40.73 26.62
C LEU A 630 -12.94 -39.86 26.33
N ALA A 631 -11.87 -40.43 25.77
CA ALA A 631 -10.69 -39.68 25.37
C ALA A 631 -11.02 -38.57 24.35
N TYR A 632 -11.87 -38.85 23.37
CA TYR A 632 -12.37 -37.84 22.43
C TYR A 632 -13.16 -36.74 23.15
N CYS A 633 -14.13 -37.12 23.99
CA CYS A 633 -14.92 -36.16 24.78
C CYS A 633 -14.03 -35.28 25.67
N PHE A 634 -13.00 -35.85 26.29
CA PHE A 634 -12.06 -35.14 27.16
C PHE A 634 -11.24 -34.08 26.41
N LYS A 635 -10.87 -34.33 25.16
CA LYS A 635 -10.19 -33.32 24.32
C LYS A 635 -11.12 -32.15 23.98
N CYS A 636 -12.42 -32.40 23.90
CA CYS A 636 -13.42 -31.38 23.58
C CYS A 636 -13.84 -30.51 24.78
N ILE A 637 -13.31 -30.74 25.98
CA ILE A 637 -13.79 -30.09 27.21
C ILE A 637 -13.67 -28.56 27.19
N LEU A 638 -12.67 -28.01 26.49
CA LEU A 638 -12.51 -26.56 26.37
C LEU A 638 -13.68 -25.88 25.65
N TRP A 639 -14.49 -26.64 24.91
CA TRP A 639 -15.61 -26.14 24.11
C TRP A 639 -16.97 -26.23 24.80
N MET A 640 -17.02 -26.82 26.00
CA MET A 640 -18.28 -27.22 26.67
C MET A 640 -19.22 -26.04 26.89
N ASP A 641 -18.68 -24.89 27.32
CA ASP A 641 -19.48 -23.70 27.58
C ASP A 641 -20.17 -23.21 26.30
N ILE A 642 -19.41 -23.07 25.20
CA ILE A 642 -19.93 -22.68 23.88
C ILE A 642 -20.98 -23.68 23.38
N ILE A 643 -20.72 -24.97 23.52
CA ILE A 643 -21.63 -26.04 23.10
C ILE A 643 -22.95 -25.93 23.87
N SER A 644 -22.87 -25.77 25.20
CA SER A 644 -24.05 -25.69 26.07
C SER A 644 -24.92 -24.46 25.80
N GLU A 645 -24.30 -23.30 25.60
CA GLU A 645 -25.00 -22.04 25.34
C GLU A 645 -25.71 -22.01 23.98
N ASN A 646 -25.20 -22.78 23.00
CA ASN A 646 -25.60 -22.66 21.60
C ASN A 646 -26.18 -23.96 21.00
N ILE A 647 -26.49 -24.96 21.83
CA ILE A 647 -26.97 -26.28 21.38
C ILE A 647 -28.23 -26.19 20.50
N ALA A 648 -29.15 -25.27 20.81
CA ALA A 648 -30.38 -25.06 20.05
C ALA A 648 -30.15 -24.48 18.65
N ASN A 649 -29.03 -23.78 18.44
CA ASN A 649 -28.74 -23.09 17.20
C ASN A 649 -27.86 -23.93 16.25
N VAL A 650 -27.12 -24.91 16.78
CA VAL A 650 -26.11 -25.67 16.03
C VAL A 650 -26.39 -27.18 16.08
N LYS A 651 -26.77 -27.76 14.94
CA LYS A 651 -27.11 -29.20 14.84
C LYS A 651 -25.93 -30.11 15.22
N ALA A 652 -24.71 -29.71 14.88
CA ALA A 652 -23.50 -30.47 15.21
C ALA A 652 -23.27 -30.55 16.74
N PHE A 653 -23.65 -29.52 17.50
CA PHE A 653 -23.60 -29.56 18.96
C PHE A 653 -24.60 -30.56 19.52
N GLN A 654 -25.83 -30.61 19.02
CA GLN A 654 -26.79 -31.63 19.43
C GLN A 654 -26.26 -33.06 19.16
N LEU A 655 -25.66 -33.29 17.99
CA LEU A 655 -25.06 -34.60 17.66
C LEU A 655 -23.91 -34.96 18.61
N PHE A 656 -23.06 -33.98 18.96
CA PHE A 656 -22.00 -34.18 19.94
C PHE A 656 -22.56 -34.46 21.34
N VAL A 657 -23.57 -33.72 21.80
CA VAL A 657 -24.21 -33.96 23.11
C VAL A 657 -24.87 -35.34 23.15
N ASN A 658 -25.54 -35.76 22.08
CA ASN A 658 -26.08 -37.12 21.99
C ASN A 658 -24.96 -38.17 22.09
N PHE A 659 -23.82 -37.96 21.44
CA PHE A 659 -22.66 -38.84 21.56
C PHE A 659 -22.09 -38.89 22.99
N VAL A 660 -22.00 -37.74 23.68
CA VAL A 660 -21.60 -37.68 25.08
C VAL A 660 -22.60 -38.45 25.96
N ASN A 661 -23.91 -38.27 25.72
CA ASN A 661 -24.97 -38.98 26.44
C ASN A 661 -24.87 -40.50 26.22
N ASP A 662 -24.67 -40.96 24.99
CA ASP A 662 -24.52 -42.38 24.67
C ASP A 662 -23.28 -42.97 25.36
N THR A 663 -22.16 -42.23 25.32
CA THR A 663 -20.90 -42.62 25.97
C THR A 663 -21.06 -42.71 27.50
N LEU A 664 -21.69 -41.71 28.12
CA LEU A 664 -21.96 -41.71 29.56
C LEU A 664 -22.99 -42.77 29.95
N SER A 665 -24.03 -42.97 29.14
CA SER A 665 -25.02 -44.03 29.33
C SER A 665 -24.34 -45.39 29.37
N HIS A 666 -23.45 -45.67 28.42
CA HIS A 666 -22.71 -46.92 28.37
C HIS A 666 -21.79 -47.07 29.59
N LEU A 667 -21.04 -46.03 29.97
CA LEU A 667 -20.23 -46.04 31.19
C LEU A 667 -21.07 -46.37 32.43
N PHE A 668 -22.21 -45.71 32.61
CA PHE A 668 -23.07 -45.91 33.78
C PHE A 668 -23.84 -47.24 33.73
N GLU A 669 -24.11 -47.79 32.55
CA GLU A 669 -24.65 -49.13 32.37
C GLU A 669 -23.63 -50.18 32.81
N LEU A 670 -22.36 -50.05 32.40
CA LEU A 670 -21.28 -50.94 32.86
C LEU A 670 -21.10 -50.90 34.39
N VAL A 671 -21.30 -49.73 35.00
CA VAL A 671 -21.26 -49.56 36.47
C VAL A 671 -22.49 -50.18 37.12
N LYS A 672 -23.67 -50.03 36.52
CA LYS A 672 -24.92 -50.58 37.04
C LYS A 672 -24.93 -52.11 36.98
N ASP A 673 -24.39 -52.67 35.90
CA ASP A 673 -24.35 -54.10 35.63
C ASP A 673 -23.10 -54.77 36.22
N ASP A 674 -22.26 -54.00 36.94
CA ASP A 674 -21.04 -54.50 37.58
C ASP A 674 -20.04 -55.12 36.58
N THR A 675 -20.08 -54.68 35.32
CA THR A 675 -19.27 -55.18 34.20
C THR A 675 -18.12 -54.27 33.80
N ILE A 676 -17.99 -53.10 34.42
CA ILE A 676 -16.85 -52.19 34.20
C ILE A 676 -15.52 -52.88 34.47
N THR A 677 -14.54 -52.67 33.58
CA THR A 677 -13.22 -53.31 33.68
C THR A 677 -12.27 -52.51 34.57
N LEU A 678 -11.22 -53.17 35.04
CA LEU A 678 -10.10 -52.53 35.74
C LEU A 678 -9.39 -51.48 34.87
N ALA A 679 -9.17 -51.76 33.58
CA ALA A 679 -8.61 -50.80 32.62
C ALA A 679 -9.40 -49.49 32.57
N THR A 680 -10.72 -49.56 32.46
CA THR A 680 -11.57 -48.37 32.39
C THR A 680 -11.58 -47.59 33.70
N CYS A 681 -11.58 -48.29 34.85
CA CYS A 681 -11.45 -47.63 36.16
C CYS A 681 -10.12 -46.88 36.28
N LYS A 682 -9.01 -47.52 35.87
CA LYS A 682 -7.67 -46.92 35.82
C LYS A 682 -7.65 -45.70 34.91
N PHE A 683 -8.18 -45.82 33.70
CA PHE A 683 -8.26 -44.74 32.72
C PHE A 683 -9.00 -43.52 33.29
N VAL A 684 -10.14 -43.71 33.95
CA VAL A 684 -10.90 -42.59 34.56
C VAL A 684 -10.19 -42.00 35.79
N CYS A 685 -9.52 -42.82 36.60
CA CYS A 685 -8.80 -42.33 37.78
C CYS A 685 -7.49 -41.59 37.47
N THR A 686 -6.97 -41.73 36.24
CA THR A 686 -5.71 -41.09 35.83
C THR A 686 -5.91 -39.66 35.31
N ASN A 687 -4.88 -38.82 35.45
CA ASN A 687 -4.76 -37.52 34.76
C ASN A 687 -5.96 -36.55 34.91
N GLY A 688 -6.64 -36.57 36.07
CA GLY A 688 -7.80 -35.73 36.34
C GLY A 688 -9.03 -36.06 35.48
N ASN A 689 -9.08 -37.25 34.88
CA ASN A 689 -10.21 -37.65 34.02
C ASN A 689 -11.53 -37.80 34.80
N GLU A 690 -11.49 -38.02 36.11
CA GLU A 690 -12.69 -38.00 36.96
C GLU A 690 -13.42 -36.64 36.92
N ASP A 691 -12.69 -35.53 37.07
CA ASP A 691 -13.26 -34.19 36.97
C ASP A 691 -13.79 -33.91 35.56
N LYS A 692 -13.12 -34.47 34.54
CA LYS A 692 -13.55 -34.39 33.14
C LYS A 692 -14.87 -35.12 32.93
N VAL A 693 -15.04 -36.33 33.47
CA VAL A 693 -16.33 -37.04 33.46
C VAL A 693 -17.39 -36.21 34.18
N ALA A 694 -17.10 -35.65 35.35
CA ALA A 694 -18.04 -34.79 36.07
C ALA A 694 -18.49 -33.58 35.24
N ASN A 695 -17.58 -32.97 34.47
CA ASN A 695 -17.92 -31.88 33.55
C ASN A 695 -18.78 -32.35 32.36
N LEU A 696 -18.52 -33.53 31.80
CA LEU A 696 -19.40 -34.13 30.78
C LEU A 696 -20.80 -34.38 31.33
N VAL A 697 -20.92 -34.89 32.55
CA VAL A 697 -22.23 -35.11 33.19
C VAL A 697 -22.98 -33.78 33.36
N LYS A 698 -22.30 -32.66 33.68
CA LYS A 698 -22.98 -31.34 33.75
C LYS A 698 -23.60 -30.92 32.41
N LEU A 699 -22.96 -31.21 31.28
CA LEU A 699 -23.52 -30.95 29.95
C LEU A 699 -24.73 -31.84 29.65
N SER A 700 -24.71 -33.10 30.10
CA SER A 700 -25.78 -34.09 29.92
C SER A 700 -26.95 -33.99 30.92
N LYS A 701 -26.77 -33.31 32.06
CA LYS A 701 -27.76 -33.21 33.15
C LYS A 701 -29.16 -32.68 32.76
N PRO A 702 -29.38 -31.90 31.70
CA PRO A 702 -30.73 -31.56 31.26
C PRO A 702 -31.53 -32.77 30.72
N GLU A 703 -30.87 -33.85 30.26
CA GLU A 703 -31.52 -34.94 29.52
C GLU A 703 -31.51 -36.30 30.24
N MET A 704 -30.70 -36.49 31.29
CA MET A 704 -30.59 -37.78 31.98
C MET A 704 -30.70 -37.69 33.52
N GLU A 705 -31.60 -38.48 34.12
CA GLU A 705 -31.72 -38.68 35.58
C GLU A 705 -30.57 -39.55 36.15
N LEU A 706 -29.33 -39.08 36.04
CA LEU A 706 -28.13 -39.87 36.38
C LEU A 706 -27.71 -39.82 37.86
N GLY A 707 -28.42 -39.09 38.72
CA GLY A 707 -27.94 -38.78 40.08
C GLY A 707 -27.65 -40.01 40.95
N LYS A 708 -28.37 -41.12 40.75
CA LYS A 708 -28.11 -42.38 41.49
C LYS A 708 -26.91 -43.15 40.91
N GLN A 709 -26.74 -43.14 39.59
CA GLN A 709 -25.65 -43.80 38.89
C GLN A 709 -24.32 -43.06 39.10
N GLU A 710 -24.34 -41.72 39.13
CA GLU A 710 -23.19 -40.87 39.45
C GLU A 710 -22.62 -41.19 40.84
N MET A 711 -23.49 -41.36 41.84
CA MET A 711 -23.10 -41.72 43.20
C MET A 711 -22.50 -43.13 43.26
N LYS A 712 -23.13 -44.11 42.62
CA LYS A 712 -22.59 -45.48 42.50
C LYS A 712 -21.25 -45.53 41.77
N PHE A 713 -21.10 -44.74 40.72
CA PHE A 713 -19.85 -44.64 39.97
C PHE A 713 -18.73 -44.10 40.84
N LYS A 714 -19.00 -43.03 41.61
CA LYS A 714 -18.01 -42.48 42.56
C LYS A 714 -17.61 -43.50 43.62
N GLU A 715 -18.57 -44.20 44.22
CA GLU A 715 -18.29 -45.28 45.18
C GLU A 715 -17.43 -46.40 44.56
N LEU A 716 -17.69 -46.75 43.30
CA LEU A 716 -16.90 -47.74 42.56
C LEU A 716 -15.47 -47.27 42.30
N LEU A 717 -15.28 -46.01 41.89
CA LEU A 717 -13.95 -45.42 41.72
C LEU A 717 -13.18 -45.33 43.04
N ASP A 718 -13.84 -44.97 44.15
CA ASP A 718 -13.21 -44.94 45.47
C ASP A 718 -12.76 -46.33 45.92
N LYS A 719 -13.57 -47.37 45.66
CA LYS A 719 -13.17 -48.77 45.88
C LYS A 719 -11.98 -49.17 45.01
N TYR A 720 -11.96 -48.77 43.74
CA TYR A 720 -10.84 -49.04 42.84
C TYR A 720 -9.56 -48.34 43.32
N LYS A 721 -9.62 -47.07 43.74
CA LYS A 721 -8.47 -46.33 44.28
C LYS A 721 -7.88 -47.00 45.52
N GLN A 722 -8.74 -47.47 46.45
CA GLN A 722 -8.29 -48.24 47.61
C GLN A 722 -7.59 -49.53 47.19
N PHE A 723 -8.17 -50.23 46.22
CA PHE A 723 -7.59 -51.44 45.66
C PHE A 723 -6.22 -51.19 45.03
N ASP A 724 -6.13 -50.22 44.11
CA ASP A 724 -4.91 -49.86 43.40
C ASP A 724 -3.80 -49.42 44.39
N THR A 725 -4.16 -48.64 45.41
CA THR A 725 -3.22 -48.21 46.47
C THR A 725 -2.63 -49.41 47.22
N ILE A 726 -3.48 -50.34 47.67
CA ILE A 726 -3.06 -51.51 48.45
C ILE A 726 -2.23 -52.47 47.59
N VAL A 727 -2.62 -52.70 46.34
CA VAL A 727 -1.87 -53.57 45.41
C VAL A 727 -0.51 -52.97 45.07
N ASN A 728 -0.45 -51.68 44.72
CA ASN A 728 0.82 -51.00 44.44
C ASN A 728 1.74 -50.95 45.67
N LEU A 729 1.18 -50.80 46.87
CA LEU A 729 1.93 -50.91 48.13
C LEU A 729 2.49 -52.32 48.32
N PHE A 730 1.68 -53.34 48.07
CA PHE A 730 2.11 -54.74 48.15
C PHE A 730 3.21 -55.05 47.13
N GLU A 731 3.04 -54.70 45.85
CA GLU A 731 4.04 -54.97 44.82
C GLU A 731 5.41 -54.37 45.17
N ARG A 732 5.43 -53.12 45.64
CA ARG A 732 6.66 -52.44 46.09
C ARG A 732 7.32 -53.21 47.23
N VAL A 733 6.58 -53.46 48.32
CA VAL A 733 7.10 -54.16 49.51
C VAL A 733 7.58 -55.57 49.17
N MET A 734 6.80 -56.32 48.39
CA MET A 734 7.14 -57.71 48.05
C MET A 734 8.37 -57.79 47.16
N SER A 735 8.50 -56.90 46.18
CA SER A 735 9.68 -56.87 45.29
C SER A 735 11.00 -56.68 46.05
N ARG A 736 10.96 -56.02 47.20
CA ARG A 736 12.13 -55.72 48.03
C ARG A 736 12.41 -56.77 49.09
N TYR A 737 11.38 -57.30 49.75
CA TYR A 737 11.53 -58.06 50.99
C TYR A 737 11.22 -59.55 50.86
N PHE A 738 10.69 -59.98 49.71
CA PHE A 738 10.21 -61.34 49.50
C PHE A 738 10.65 -61.92 48.15
N LEU A 739 10.81 -63.24 48.10
CA LEU A 739 10.94 -63.98 46.86
C LEU A 739 9.53 -64.37 46.39
N VAL A 740 9.36 -64.54 45.07
CA VAL A 740 8.06 -64.95 44.49
C VAL A 740 7.55 -66.26 45.09
N GLU A 741 8.45 -67.15 45.50
CA GLU A 741 8.16 -68.43 46.16
C GLU A 741 7.56 -68.28 47.57
N ASP A 742 7.77 -67.12 48.22
CA ASP A 742 7.22 -66.81 49.55
C ASP A 742 5.76 -66.34 49.48
N ILE A 743 5.22 -66.15 48.27
CA ILE A 743 3.91 -65.56 48.01
C ILE A 743 2.96 -66.64 47.52
N SER A 744 1.73 -66.68 48.04
CA SER A 744 0.73 -67.60 47.53
C SER A 744 0.42 -67.31 46.06
N LYS A 745 0.11 -68.36 45.28
CA LYS A 745 -0.27 -68.21 43.87
C LYS A 745 -1.47 -67.27 43.70
N ASP A 746 -2.42 -67.31 44.63
CA ASP A 746 -3.61 -66.45 44.61
C ASP A 746 -3.26 -64.98 44.82
N LEU A 747 -2.27 -64.66 45.67
CA LEU A 747 -1.77 -63.29 45.85
C LEU A 747 -0.95 -62.80 44.66
N VAL A 748 -0.13 -63.67 44.07
CA VAL A 748 0.61 -63.34 42.83
C VAL A 748 -0.36 -63.08 41.68
N LEU A 749 -1.38 -63.93 41.50
CA LEU A 749 -2.47 -63.72 40.53
C LEU A 749 -3.30 -62.46 40.85
N CYS A 750 -3.46 -62.15 42.14
CA CYS A 750 -4.06 -60.91 42.63
C CYS A 750 -3.15 -59.67 42.48
N CYS A 751 -1.98 -59.77 41.84
CA CYS A 751 -1.10 -58.61 41.58
C CYS A 751 -0.66 -58.55 40.11
N THR A 752 -0.46 -59.69 39.45
CA THR A 752 -0.10 -59.81 38.02
C THR A 752 -1.26 -59.50 37.05
N PHE A 753 -2.15 -58.57 37.39
CA PHE A 753 -3.46 -58.42 36.76
C PHE A 753 -3.46 -58.26 35.24
N SER A 754 -4.44 -58.93 34.62
CA SER A 754 -4.93 -58.58 33.29
C SER A 754 -5.86 -57.38 33.41
N GLU A 755 -5.49 -56.26 32.79
CA GLU A 755 -6.29 -55.02 32.76
C GLU A 755 -7.71 -55.22 32.16
N THR A 756 -7.96 -56.37 31.53
CA THR A 756 -9.20 -56.77 30.84
C THR A 756 -10.33 -57.31 31.73
N ARG A 757 -10.08 -57.59 33.02
CA ARG A 757 -11.10 -58.19 33.91
C ARG A 757 -12.13 -57.20 34.44
N ARG A 758 -13.35 -57.68 34.68
CA ARG A 758 -14.43 -56.93 35.34
C ARG A 758 -14.09 -56.69 36.82
N PHE A 759 -14.34 -55.48 37.31
CA PHE A 759 -13.97 -55.08 38.68
C PHE A 759 -14.80 -55.81 39.75
N ALA A 760 -16.09 -56.06 39.52
CA ALA A 760 -16.94 -56.73 40.51
C ALA A 760 -16.69 -58.25 40.59
N SER A 761 -16.44 -58.92 39.46
CA SER A 761 -16.05 -60.34 39.48
C SER A 761 -14.69 -60.53 40.15
N PHE A 762 -13.82 -59.53 40.01
CA PHE A 762 -12.53 -59.50 40.65
C PHE A 762 -12.63 -59.45 42.19
N GLN A 763 -13.50 -58.60 42.76
CA GLN A 763 -13.75 -58.57 44.20
C GLN A 763 -14.24 -59.92 44.74
N ASN A 764 -15.07 -60.64 43.99
CA ASN A 764 -15.61 -61.93 44.42
C ASN A 764 -14.59 -63.08 44.30
N MET A 765 -13.76 -63.08 43.25
CA MET A 765 -12.79 -64.15 42.99
C MET A 765 -11.56 -64.08 43.92
N PHE A 766 -11.17 -62.88 44.34
CA PHE A 766 -9.99 -62.66 45.19
C PHE A 766 -10.30 -61.97 46.52
N HIS A 767 -11.56 -62.05 46.98
CA HIS A 767 -12.02 -61.41 48.22
C HIS A 767 -11.08 -61.71 49.40
N ASN A 768 -10.75 -62.99 49.59
CA ASN A 768 -9.87 -63.45 50.66
C ASN A 768 -8.43 -62.92 50.52
N ALA A 769 -7.92 -62.80 49.29
CA ALA A 769 -6.58 -62.29 49.02
C ALA A 769 -6.50 -60.79 49.26
N PHE A 770 -7.51 -60.03 48.80
CA PHE A 770 -7.57 -58.59 49.01
C PHE A 770 -7.83 -58.21 50.48
N ASP A 771 -8.71 -58.93 51.18
CA ASP A 771 -8.92 -58.72 52.62
C ASP A 771 -7.64 -59.01 53.41
N LEU A 772 -6.88 -60.04 53.01
CA LEU A 772 -5.57 -60.30 53.58
C LEU A 772 -4.62 -59.11 53.34
N LEU A 773 -4.50 -58.61 52.10
CA LEU A 773 -3.69 -57.43 51.81
C LEU A 773 -4.10 -56.22 52.65
N LYS A 774 -5.40 -56.01 52.85
CA LYS A 774 -5.92 -54.94 53.70
C LYS A 774 -5.53 -55.11 55.17
N THR A 775 -5.55 -56.34 55.72
CA THR A 775 -5.03 -56.58 57.08
C THR A 775 -3.53 -56.33 57.19
N LEU A 776 -2.80 -56.46 56.08
CA LEU A 776 -1.36 -56.24 55.99
C LEU A 776 -0.97 -54.81 55.68
N GLU A 777 -1.92 -53.90 55.45
CA GLU A 777 -1.66 -52.51 55.07
C GLU A 777 -0.73 -51.80 56.04
N GLN A 778 -0.97 -51.92 57.35
CA GLN A 778 -0.12 -51.31 58.38
C GLN A 778 1.31 -51.88 58.39
N PRO A 779 1.52 -53.22 58.44
CA PRO A 779 2.83 -53.82 58.24
C PRO A 779 3.54 -53.39 56.95
N MET A 780 2.82 -53.34 55.82
CA MET A 780 3.37 -52.94 54.53
C MET A 780 3.79 -51.47 54.52
N ASN A 781 3.00 -50.57 55.09
CA ASN A 781 3.37 -49.15 55.22
C ASN A 781 4.67 -48.96 56.03
N ILE A 782 4.88 -49.76 57.08
CA ILE A 782 6.13 -49.71 57.85
C ILE A 782 7.32 -50.15 57.00
N LEU A 783 7.15 -51.19 56.19
CA LEU A 783 8.19 -51.69 55.29
C LEU A 783 8.47 -50.74 54.12
N ASP A 784 7.44 -50.11 53.58
CA ASP A 784 7.53 -49.14 52.47
C ASP A 784 8.31 -47.89 52.87
N VAL A 785 8.10 -47.38 54.10
CA VAL A 785 8.88 -46.25 54.65
C VAL A 785 10.38 -46.57 54.71
N LEU A 786 10.74 -47.84 54.93
CA LEU A 786 12.12 -48.30 55.08
C LEU A 786 12.65 -49.01 53.82
N ILE A 787 11.93 -48.97 52.70
CA ILE A 787 12.19 -49.80 51.51
C ILE A 787 13.59 -49.57 50.91
N GLU A 788 14.07 -48.33 50.99
CA GLU A 788 15.39 -47.91 50.50
C GLU A 788 16.54 -48.28 51.45
N SER A 789 16.25 -48.66 52.71
CA SER A 789 17.29 -49.04 53.68
C SER A 789 17.80 -50.45 53.41
N ASN A 790 19.07 -50.55 52.99
CA ASN A 790 19.81 -51.80 52.87
C ASN A 790 20.13 -52.39 54.24
N VAL A 791 20.37 -51.56 55.25
CA VAL A 791 20.61 -52.01 56.63
C VAL A 791 19.35 -52.69 57.16
N PHE A 792 18.19 -52.04 57.04
CA PHE A 792 16.91 -52.62 57.44
C PHE A 792 16.58 -53.88 56.63
N HIS A 793 16.88 -53.91 55.32
CA HIS A 793 16.74 -55.11 54.51
C HIS A 793 17.62 -56.29 55.01
N LYS A 794 18.84 -56.03 55.48
CA LYS A 794 19.69 -57.07 56.11
C LYS A 794 19.09 -57.58 57.42
N ILE A 795 18.57 -56.68 58.26
CA ILE A 795 17.86 -57.03 59.51
C ILE A 795 16.65 -57.91 59.20
N TRP A 796 15.86 -57.47 58.23
CA TRP A 796 14.70 -58.17 57.74
C TRP A 796 15.07 -59.59 57.31
N ASN A 797 16.07 -59.76 56.44
CA ASN A 797 16.51 -61.07 55.98
C ASN A 797 17.02 -61.97 57.11
N GLN A 798 17.68 -61.41 58.13
CA GLN A 798 18.12 -62.18 59.30
C GLN A 798 16.93 -62.69 60.10
N ILE A 799 15.93 -61.84 60.36
CA ILE A 799 14.74 -62.18 61.16
C ILE A 799 13.81 -63.12 60.39
N LYS A 800 13.61 -62.87 59.10
CA LYS A 800 12.77 -63.69 58.24
C LYS A 800 13.21 -65.15 58.22
N LYS A 801 14.52 -65.43 58.24
CA LYS A 801 15.07 -66.81 58.33
C LYS A 801 14.62 -67.57 59.59
N SER A 802 14.31 -66.86 60.67
CA SER A 802 13.83 -67.45 61.93
C SER A 802 12.31 -67.49 62.05
N CYS A 803 11.58 -66.83 61.15
CA CYS A 803 10.12 -66.87 61.13
C CYS A 803 9.64 -68.08 60.31
N GLN A 804 8.60 -68.77 60.78
CA GLN A 804 7.89 -69.82 60.04
C GLN A 804 6.39 -69.55 60.09
N GLY A 805 5.70 -69.65 58.97
CA GLY A 805 4.26 -69.41 58.89
C GLY A 805 3.82 -69.00 57.49
N ASP A 806 2.53 -68.71 57.35
CA ASP A 806 2.01 -68.06 56.14
C ASP A 806 2.43 -66.58 56.09
N LEU A 807 2.17 -65.92 54.95
CA LEU A 807 2.55 -64.52 54.73
C LEU A 807 2.02 -63.59 55.83
N LYS A 808 0.83 -63.86 56.36
CA LYS A 808 0.21 -63.03 57.39
C LYS A 808 1.03 -63.08 58.68
N VAL A 809 1.33 -64.29 59.15
CA VAL A 809 2.12 -64.51 60.36
C VAL A 809 3.52 -63.93 60.20
N ILE A 810 4.14 -64.09 59.03
CA ILE A 810 5.46 -63.51 58.74
C ILE A 810 5.42 -61.99 58.80
N MET A 811 4.45 -61.35 58.14
CA MET A 811 4.33 -59.90 58.14
C MET A 811 4.01 -59.34 59.53
N GLU A 812 3.11 -59.95 60.29
CA GLU A 812 2.75 -59.48 61.64
C GLU A 812 3.89 -59.67 62.65
N GLN A 813 4.63 -60.78 62.59
CA GLN A 813 5.69 -61.07 63.56
C GLN A 813 7.04 -60.47 63.17
N CYS A 814 7.48 -60.68 61.92
CA CYS A 814 8.81 -60.26 61.51
C CYS A 814 8.90 -58.74 61.35
N VAL A 815 7.82 -58.02 60.98
CA VAL A 815 7.84 -56.55 60.95
C VAL A 815 8.02 -55.97 62.35
N VAL A 816 7.34 -56.53 63.36
CA VAL A 816 7.49 -56.07 64.76
C VAL A 816 8.91 -56.32 65.25
N GLN A 817 9.45 -57.53 65.05
CA GLN A 817 10.81 -57.86 65.46
C GLN A 817 11.87 -57.05 64.69
N ALA A 818 11.68 -56.84 63.39
CA ALA A 818 12.58 -56.02 62.56
C ALA A 818 12.55 -54.58 63.00
N LYS A 819 11.37 -54.04 63.31
CA LYS A 819 11.21 -52.69 63.85
C LYS A 819 11.83 -52.54 65.24
N GLU A 820 11.74 -53.55 66.11
CA GLU A 820 12.40 -53.54 67.42
C GLU A 820 13.93 -53.58 67.28
N LYS A 821 14.47 -54.44 66.40
CA LYS A 821 15.91 -54.44 66.10
C LYS A 821 16.37 -53.14 65.45
N TRP A 822 15.57 -52.56 64.55
CA TRP A 822 15.84 -51.25 63.94
C TRP A 822 15.88 -50.13 64.99
N LYS A 823 14.92 -50.11 65.93
CA LYS A 823 14.90 -49.16 67.05
C LYS A 823 16.06 -49.39 68.02
N ALA A 824 16.42 -50.64 68.28
CA ALA A 824 17.59 -50.97 69.11
C ALA A 824 18.88 -50.49 68.45
N LEU A 825 19.00 -50.67 67.13
CA LEU A 825 20.10 -50.13 66.34
C LEU A 825 20.14 -48.61 66.40
N ALA A 826 19.02 -47.93 66.15
CA ALA A 826 18.90 -46.47 66.27
C ALA A 826 19.32 -45.96 67.66
N THR A 827 18.91 -46.67 68.71
CA THR A 827 19.29 -46.35 70.10
C THR A 827 20.78 -46.58 70.35
N ALA A 828 21.37 -47.64 69.80
CA ALA A 828 22.79 -47.94 69.92
C ALA A 828 23.65 -46.91 69.16
N VAL A 829 23.22 -46.49 67.96
CA VAL A 829 23.83 -45.39 67.21
C VAL A 829 23.76 -44.11 68.03
N HIS A 830 22.57 -43.74 68.52
CA HIS A 830 22.37 -42.52 69.32
C HIS A 830 23.22 -42.47 70.60
N LYS A 831 23.33 -43.61 71.31
CA LYS A 831 24.12 -43.73 72.54
C LYS A 831 25.61 -43.97 72.29
N LYS A 832 26.04 -44.05 71.03
CA LYS A 832 27.41 -44.42 70.62
C LYS A 832 27.89 -45.75 71.22
N THR A 833 26.97 -46.70 71.41
CA THR A 833 27.24 -48.04 71.98
C THR A 833 27.15 -49.14 70.93
N LEU A 834 27.56 -48.86 69.69
CA LEU A 834 27.51 -49.82 68.59
C LEU A 834 28.51 -50.97 68.85
N SER A 835 28.04 -52.20 68.72
CA SER A 835 28.91 -53.38 68.68
C SER A 835 29.50 -53.53 67.28
N LEU A 836 30.57 -54.32 67.16
CA LEU A 836 31.13 -54.68 65.86
C LEU A 836 30.05 -55.32 64.95
N GLU A 837 29.14 -56.12 65.52
CA GLU A 837 28.02 -56.74 64.79
C GLU A 837 27.05 -55.68 64.21
N HIS A 838 26.77 -54.59 64.94
CA HIS A 838 25.95 -53.49 64.43
C HIS A 838 26.65 -52.74 63.28
N LEU A 839 27.96 -52.51 63.38
CA LEU A 839 28.74 -51.83 62.34
C LEU A 839 28.81 -52.67 61.05
N MET A 840 28.84 -54.01 61.17
CA MET A 840 28.83 -54.90 60.01
C MET A 840 27.58 -54.76 59.14
N TRP A 841 26.45 -54.27 59.68
CA TRP A 841 25.25 -54.09 58.88
C TRP A 841 25.35 -52.92 57.90
N PHE A 842 26.16 -51.91 58.20
CA PHE A 842 26.38 -50.73 57.35
C PHE A 842 27.42 -50.95 56.24
N ILE A 843 28.13 -52.09 56.25
CA ILE A 843 29.08 -52.44 55.18
C ILE A 843 28.34 -52.51 53.84
N ASP A 844 28.90 -51.93 52.78
CA ASP A 844 28.28 -51.88 51.44
C ASP A 844 26.91 -51.17 51.39
N THR A 845 26.67 -50.19 52.27
CA THR A 845 25.46 -49.35 52.27
C THR A 845 25.81 -47.87 52.19
N GLU A 846 24.90 -47.05 51.65
CA GLU A 846 25.07 -45.60 51.63
C GLU A 846 24.70 -45.01 53.00
N LEU A 847 25.73 -44.75 53.81
CA LEU A 847 25.55 -44.39 55.22
C LEU A 847 24.62 -43.19 55.44
N ILE A 848 24.66 -42.19 54.56
CA ILE A 848 23.82 -40.99 54.66
C ILE A 848 22.34 -41.37 54.57
N THR A 849 21.95 -42.10 53.52
CA THR A 849 20.59 -42.59 53.31
C THR A 849 20.12 -43.46 54.48
N GLU A 850 21.00 -44.31 55.02
CA GLU A 850 20.68 -45.18 56.16
C GLU A 850 20.47 -44.39 57.45
N ILE A 851 21.32 -43.40 57.74
CA ILE A 851 21.21 -42.54 58.92
C ILE A 851 19.96 -41.65 58.82
N ASP A 852 19.65 -41.16 57.63
CA ASP A 852 18.44 -40.40 57.39
C ASP A 852 17.18 -41.21 57.70
N LEU A 853 17.10 -42.45 57.23
CA LEU A 853 16.00 -43.37 57.50
C LEU A 853 15.96 -43.86 58.96
N LEU A 854 17.12 -44.09 59.58
CA LEU A 854 17.23 -44.55 60.97
C LEU A 854 16.68 -43.52 61.97
N PHE A 855 16.79 -42.23 61.63
CA PHE A 855 16.32 -41.11 62.44
C PHE A 855 15.11 -40.37 61.85
N ALA A 856 14.45 -40.91 60.81
CA ALA A 856 13.31 -40.26 60.15
C ALA A 856 12.13 -39.95 61.11
N ASP A 857 11.97 -40.73 62.18
CA ASP A 857 10.94 -40.51 63.23
C ASP A 857 11.39 -39.55 64.36
N VAL A 858 12.66 -39.14 64.41
CA VAL A 858 13.28 -38.45 65.56
C VAL A 858 13.21 -36.93 65.47
N ASP A 859 12.76 -36.37 64.35
CA ASP A 859 12.45 -34.95 64.20
C ASP A 859 11.32 -34.45 65.12
N LYS A 860 10.63 -35.35 65.85
CA LYS A 860 9.69 -34.94 66.91
C LYS A 860 10.34 -34.67 68.26
N HIS A 861 11.51 -35.21 68.60
CA HIS A 861 12.24 -34.88 69.84
C HIS A 861 13.75 -35.13 69.74
N GLY A 862 14.53 -34.09 69.38
CA GLY A 862 15.82 -33.81 70.05
C GLY A 862 17.12 -34.27 69.39
N ILE A 863 17.22 -34.44 68.07
CA ILE A 863 18.51 -34.57 67.38
C ILE A 863 18.63 -33.43 66.34
N ASP A 864 19.50 -32.45 66.60
CA ASP A 864 19.88 -31.40 65.65
C ASP A 864 20.79 -31.97 64.55
N THR A 865 20.76 -31.39 63.35
CA THR A 865 21.56 -31.74 62.17
C THR A 865 23.05 -31.85 62.51
N ALA A 866 23.56 -30.99 63.40
CA ALA A 866 24.94 -31.03 63.88
C ALA A 866 25.30 -32.33 64.64
N LYS A 867 24.32 -32.97 65.28
CA LYS A 867 24.50 -34.25 66.00
C LYS A 867 24.29 -35.45 65.08
N ARG A 868 23.58 -35.28 63.95
CA ARG A 868 23.51 -36.26 62.86
C ARG A 868 24.85 -36.32 62.10
N ASP A 869 25.50 -35.18 61.87
CA ASP A 869 26.82 -35.09 61.23
C ASP A 869 27.98 -35.58 62.13
N GLU A 870 27.81 -35.55 63.46
CA GLU A 870 28.81 -36.03 64.44
C GLU A 870 28.76 -37.56 64.67
N ILE A 871 27.63 -38.19 64.34
CA ILE A 871 27.40 -39.65 64.43
C ILE A 871 27.92 -40.32 63.17
#